data_AF-A0A3P6EG41-F1
#
_entry.id   AF-A0A3P6EG41-F1
#
_cell.length_a   1.000
_cell.length_b   1.000
_cell.length_c   1.000
_cell.angle_alpha   90.00
_cell.angle_beta   90.00
_cell.angle_gamma   90.00
#
_symmetry.space_group_name_H-M   'P 1'
#
loop_
_entity.id
_entity.type
_entity.pdbx_description
1 polymer ?
#
loop_
_entity_poly.entity_id
_entity_poly.type
_entity_poly.pdbx_seq_one_letter_code
_entity_poly.pdbx_strand_id
1 'polypeptide(L)'
;MAFSRTALLYHRFSRQHQLHRPFTTKPDNNTFLHPNQSELAQNLITIFTRQPFSPSDPDLLRLAPELNTKVVETVLNGITRWASAHLFFDWASQQQGYRNDMYAYNAMASILSRARQNASLKALVRDVINSRCFMSPGGLGFLIRCLGNAGLVEEASFVFDRAREMGLCVPNVYTYNCLLEAVSKSSSSSVELVEEKLEEMRRCGFDFDKYTLTPVLKVYCNAGEFERALSVFNEIISRGWLDEHISTVLVVSFCKWGKVDKAFELVEMLEEREVRLNYKTCCVLIHGFVKESRVDKGVLLFEKMRGMGMEADIALYDVLIGGLCKAKDLEMALSLYLEMKKLGVRPDRGILGKLIRSFSEESELSRIIKVIIGDIDTKTVMLLYKTLLEGLIRNGLVNDACSFIQNLMGDYESDYESEIVQLLKDQNKAILPDSDTLSSVIDCLVKANKVDMAVSLLHVIVQNGLSPSLMMYNNVIEGLCKEGRSEESLKLLGEMKEPSQFTLNCIYSCLAERCDVAGAVDLLKKMRFYGFEPWIKHSTLLVKKLCENGRAVDACKYLDDVAGEGFFNHMVAYTAAVDGLVKNEGVDRGLELFRDICASGHSPDVIAYNVMIKALCKASRTTEADDLFNEMVSKGLKASVATYNSMIDGWCKEGEIDRAMSCIARMYEDEKDPDVITYTSLIHGLCVSGRPGEAISRWNEMKDRDCSPNIITFMALIQGLCKCGWSNEALVYFREMEEKEMEPDSAVYLSLVGSFLSSGNISAGFGIFREMVCKGRFPILVDRNYLLAVDATNKFVADFRTSCYLTGLIKDGRLPIVAAVSRQ
;
A
#
# COMPACT_ATOMS: atom_id res chain seq x y z
N MET A 1 -37.27 28.04 33.15
CA MET A 1 -38.10 27.36 34.19
C MET A 1 -37.83 25.85 34.33
N ALA A 2 -36.80 25.27 33.70
CA ALA A 2 -36.46 23.83 33.87
C ALA A 2 -35.42 23.55 34.99
N PHE A 3 -34.68 24.58 35.45
CA PHE A 3 -33.61 24.44 36.46
C PHE A 3 -34.07 24.39 37.93
N SER A 4 -35.34 24.72 38.25
CA SER A 4 -35.82 24.70 39.65
C SER A 4 -36.37 23.34 40.10
N ARG A 5 -36.68 22.41 39.17
CA ARG A 5 -37.20 21.08 39.51
C ARG A 5 -36.10 20.08 39.89
N THR A 6 -34.89 20.22 39.37
CA THR A 6 -33.73 19.38 39.72
C THR A 6 -33.18 19.70 41.11
N ALA A 7 -33.18 20.97 41.53
CA ALA A 7 -32.77 21.37 42.89
C ALA A 7 -33.72 20.86 43.99
N LEU A 8 -35.03 20.79 43.71
CA LEU A 8 -36.05 20.26 44.64
C LEU A 8 -36.00 18.74 44.80
N LEU A 9 -35.53 18.01 43.77
CA LEU A 9 -35.27 16.57 43.87
C LEU A 9 -33.99 16.29 44.68
N TYR A 10 -32.95 17.12 44.53
CA TYR A 10 -31.71 17.00 45.31
C TYR A 10 -31.95 17.18 46.82
N HIS A 11 -32.83 18.13 47.20
CA HIS A 11 -33.16 18.36 48.61
C HIS A 11 -34.08 17.29 49.24
N ARG A 12 -34.89 16.59 48.44
CA ARG A 12 -35.73 15.47 48.94
C ARG A 12 -34.93 14.18 49.13
N PHE A 13 -33.90 13.94 48.32
CA PHE A 13 -33.03 12.75 48.48
C PHE A 13 -32.01 12.89 49.63
N SER A 14 -31.65 14.12 50.03
CA SER A 14 -30.73 14.37 51.14
C SER A 14 -31.27 13.98 52.53
N ARG A 15 -32.60 13.78 52.71
CA ARG A 15 -33.21 13.47 54.02
C ARG A 15 -33.34 11.98 54.38
N GLN A 16 -32.91 11.05 53.53
CA GLN A 16 -32.95 9.60 53.81
C GLN A 16 -31.59 8.94 54.03
N HIS A 17 -30.53 9.72 54.27
CA HIS A 17 -29.28 9.18 54.81
C HIS A 17 -29.32 9.14 56.34
N GLN A 18 -29.84 8.05 56.89
CA GLN A 18 -29.28 7.46 58.11
C GLN A 18 -29.14 5.95 57.92
N LEU A 19 -27.89 5.50 58.01
CA LEU A 19 -27.42 4.12 58.23
C LEU A 19 -27.69 3.11 57.11
N HIS A 20 -26.76 3.01 56.14
CA HIS A 20 -26.09 1.74 55.88
C HIS A 20 -24.74 1.94 55.17
N ARG A 21 -23.73 1.24 55.71
CA ARG A 21 -22.31 1.20 55.34
C ARG A 21 -22.06 0.71 53.89
N PRO A 22 -20.87 0.95 53.32
CA PRO A 22 -20.53 0.57 51.96
C PRO A 22 -20.49 -0.96 51.79
N PHE A 23 -21.24 -1.50 50.83
CA PHE A 23 -21.16 -2.91 50.48
C PHE A 23 -19.88 -3.19 49.69
N THR A 24 -18.95 -3.81 50.39
CA THR A 24 -17.72 -4.40 49.89
C THR A 24 -17.97 -5.56 48.93
N THR A 25 -17.08 -5.70 47.95
CA THR A 25 -16.90 -6.84 47.05
C THR A 25 -16.57 -8.12 47.83
N LYS A 26 -17.58 -8.93 48.10
CA LYS A 26 -17.56 -10.41 48.22
C LYS A 26 -19.03 -10.80 48.39
N PRO A 27 -19.64 -11.61 47.50
CA PRO A 27 -20.93 -12.18 47.83
C PRO A 27 -20.70 -13.10 49.01
N ASP A 28 -21.34 -12.83 50.14
CA ASP A 28 -21.54 -13.84 51.17
C ASP A 28 -22.29 -15.00 50.49
N ASN A 29 -21.53 -16.04 50.13
CA ASN A 29 -22.02 -17.29 49.53
C ASN A 29 -22.94 -18.10 50.47
N ASN A 30 -23.46 -17.50 51.55
CA ASN A 30 -24.30 -18.15 52.54
C ASN A 30 -25.61 -17.39 52.76
N THR A 31 -26.39 -17.16 51.70
CA THR A 31 -27.85 -17.06 51.86
C THR A 31 -28.47 -18.32 51.28
N PHE A 32 -28.59 -19.34 52.14
CA PHE A 32 -29.32 -20.57 51.87
C PHE A 32 -30.64 -20.23 51.14
N LEU A 33 -30.82 -20.76 49.94
CA LEU A 33 -32.14 -20.82 49.32
C LEU A 33 -33.07 -21.54 50.30
N HIS A 34 -34.31 -21.08 50.44
CA HIS A 34 -35.32 -21.90 51.10
C HIS A 34 -35.34 -23.28 50.42
N PRO A 35 -35.46 -24.40 51.14
CA PRO A 35 -35.40 -25.75 50.56
C PRO A 35 -36.29 -25.91 49.33
N ASN A 36 -37.49 -25.33 49.36
CA ASN A 36 -38.46 -25.34 48.27
C ASN A 36 -37.97 -24.59 47.01
N GLN A 37 -37.19 -23.50 47.16
CA GLN A 37 -36.63 -22.76 46.03
C GLN A 37 -35.41 -23.46 45.41
N SER A 38 -34.64 -24.19 46.22
CA SER A 38 -33.55 -25.03 45.72
C SER A 38 -34.09 -26.22 44.93
N GLU A 39 -35.17 -26.84 45.40
CA GLU A 39 -35.86 -27.92 44.70
C GLU A 39 -36.50 -27.43 43.39
N LEU A 40 -37.16 -26.26 43.42
CA LEU A 40 -37.67 -25.58 42.24
C LEU A 40 -36.59 -25.33 41.18
N ALA A 41 -35.43 -24.78 41.59
CA ALA A 41 -34.32 -24.53 40.68
C ALA A 41 -33.77 -25.83 40.07
N GLN A 42 -33.62 -26.89 40.88
CA GLN A 42 -33.13 -28.19 40.40
C GLN A 42 -34.09 -28.85 39.41
N ASN A 43 -35.40 -28.74 39.64
CA ASN A 43 -36.43 -29.23 38.72
C ASN A 43 -36.37 -28.49 37.38
N LEU A 44 -36.26 -27.15 37.40
CA LEU A 44 -36.11 -26.35 36.19
C LEU A 44 -34.82 -26.68 35.43
N ILE A 45 -33.68 -26.83 36.12
CA ILE A 45 -32.41 -27.25 35.49
C ILE A 45 -32.60 -28.61 34.80
N THR A 46 -33.24 -29.56 35.45
CA THR A 46 -33.47 -30.91 34.92
C THR A 46 -34.33 -30.88 33.65
N ILE A 47 -35.40 -30.08 33.64
CA ILE A 47 -36.28 -29.94 32.47
C ILE A 47 -35.53 -29.32 31.28
N PHE A 48 -34.81 -28.20 31.50
CA PHE A 48 -34.12 -27.46 30.44
C PHE A 48 -32.82 -28.14 29.94
N THR A 49 -32.31 -29.14 30.67
CA THR A 49 -31.14 -29.95 30.27
C THR A 49 -31.50 -31.33 29.69
N ARG A 50 -32.78 -31.74 29.75
CA ARG A 50 -33.27 -32.99 29.17
C ARG A 50 -33.23 -32.94 27.63
N GLN A 51 -32.93 -34.07 27.00
CA GLN A 51 -32.96 -34.24 25.54
C GLN A 51 -33.91 -35.40 25.17
N PRO A 52 -34.92 -35.19 24.29
CA PRO A 52 -35.30 -33.93 23.66
C PRO A 52 -36.04 -33.00 24.64
N PHE A 53 -35.76 -31.69 24.55
CA PHE A 53 -36.52 -30.66 25.27
C PHE A 53 -37.89 -30.50 24.62
N SER A 54 -38.96 -30.46 25.43
CA SER A 54 -40.31 -30.13 24.97
C SER A 54 -40.75 -28.79 25.56
N PRO A 55 -41.02 -27.76 24.73
CA PRO A 55 -41.58 -26.50 25.19
C PRO A 55 -42.98 -26.64 25.83
N SER A 56 -43.64 -27.78 25.62
CA SER A 56 -45.00 -28.10 26.09
C SER A 56 -45.01 -28.97 27.35
N ASP A 57 -43.90 -29.04 28.08
CA ASP A 57 -43.81 -29.83 29.31
C ASP A 57 -44.82 -29.29 30.35
N PRO A 58 -45.79 -30.11 30.81
CA PRO A 58 -46.83 -29.67 31.75
C PRO A 58 -46.25 -29.22 33.09
N ASP A 59 -45.05 -29.66 33.47
CA ASP A 59 -44.39 -29.18 34.68
C ASP A 59 -43.93 -27.72 34.55
N LEU A 60 -43.63 -27.21 33.34
CA LEU A 60 -43.28 -25.80 33.15
C LEU A 60 -44.45 -24.86 33.47
N LEU A 61 -45.68 -25.26 33.13
CA LEU A 61 -46.89 -24.49 33.45
C LEU A 61 -47.15 -24.43 34.97
N ARG A 62 -46.76 -25.49 35.69
CA ARG A 62 -46.90 -25.56 37.15
C ARG A 62 -45.85 -24.70 37.87
N LEU A 63 -44.63 -24.64 37.34
CA LEU A 63 -43.49 -23.96 37.98
C LEU A 63 -43.39 -22.47 37.61
N ALA A 64 -44.03 -22.02 36.52
CA ALA A 64 -44.00 -20.63 36.05
C ALA A 64 -44.44 -19.57 37.10
N PRO A 65 -45.50 -19.77 37.90
CA PRO A 65 -45.95 -18.77 38.88
C PRO A 65 -45.00 -18.59 40.08
N GLU A 66 -44.08 -19.53 40.32
CA GLU A 66 -43.16 -19.52 41.45
C GLU A 66 -41.81 -18.84 41.12
N LEU A 67 -41.66 -18.33 39.89
CA LEU A 67 -40.44 -17.67 39.43
C LEU A 67 -40.19 -16.36 40.19
N ASN A 68 -38.97 -16.24 40.71
CA ASN A 68 -38.41 -15.02 41.25
C ASN A 68 -36.95 -14.89 40.81
N THR A 69 -36.37 -13.69 40.94
CA THR A 69 -35.00 -13.41 40.49
C THR A 69 -33.99 -14.43 41.00
N LYS A 70 -34.06 -14.81 42.28
CA LYS A 70 -33.05 -15.67 42.91
C LYS A 70 -33.10 -17.10 42.36
N VAL A 71 -34.30 -17.59 42.06
CA VAL A 71 -34.49 -18.89 41.37
C VAL A 71 -33.94 -18.82 39.95
N VAL A 72 -34.25 -17.76 39.19
CA VAL A 72 -33.77 -17.58 37.81
C VAL A 72 -32.24 -17.49 37.75
N GLU A 73 -31.61 -16.72 38.66
CA GLU A 73 -30.16 -16.64 38.77
C GLU A 73 -29.52 -18.00 39.10
N THR A 74 -30.13 -18.75 40.03
CA THR A 74 -29.65 -20.09 40.42
C THR A 74 -29.75 -21.07 39.25
N VAL A 75 -30.84 -21.05 38.50
CA VAL A 75 -31.04 -21.90 37.31
C VAL A 75 -30.04 -21.54 36.21
N LEU A 76 -29.86 -20.25 35.90
CA LEU A 76 -28.90 -19.79 34.89
C LEU A 76 -27.46 -20.21 35.25
N ASN A 77 -27.07 -20.07 36.52
CA ASN A 77 -25.75 -20.47 36.99
C ASN A 77 -25.58 -22.01 37.05
N GLY A 78 -26.67 -22.77 37.16
CA GLY A 78 -26.68 -24.23 37.17
C GLY A 78 -26.67 -24.89 35.78
N ILE A 79 -27.06 -24.17 34.73
CA ILE A 79 -27.06 -24.68 33.34
C ILE A 79 -25.67 -24.50 32.72
N THR A 80 -25.07 -25.61 32.26
CA THR A 80 -23.73 -25.60 31.66
C THR A 80 -23.70 -25.23 30.18
N ARG A 81 -24.77 -25.52 29.42
CA ARG A 81 -24.88 -25.23 27.99
C ARG A 81 -25.52 -23.86 27.75
N TRP A 82 -24.81 -22.96 27.06
CA TRP A 82 -25.31 -21.61 26.78
C TRP A 82 -26.66 -21.60 26.03
N ALA A 83 -26.89 -22.55 25.12
CA ALA A 83 -28.16 -22.65 24.37
C ALA A 83 -29.35 -23.00 25.27
N SER A 84 -29.17 -23.92 26.24
CA SER A 84 -30.19 -24.25 27.23
C SER A 84 -30.46 -23.09 28.19
N ALA A 85 -29.41 -22.35 28.56
CA ALA A 85 -29.55 -21.16 29.41
C ALA A 85 -30.29 -20.03 28.67
N HIS A 86 -30.02 -19.84 27.37
CA HIS A 86 -30.74 -18.88 26.53
C HIS A 86 -32.22 -19.23 26.38
N LEU A 87 -32.50 -20.51 26.14
CA LEU A 87 -33.87 -21.02 26.05
C LEU A 87 -34.64 -20.79 27.36
N PHE A 88 -34.01 -21.06 28.50
CA PHE A 88 -34.59 -20.79 29.82
C PHE A 88 -34.81 -19.30 30.06
N PHE A 89 -33.83 -18.46 29.70
CA PHE A 89 -33.91 -17.00 29.85
C PHE A 89 -35.08 -16.41 29.05
N ASP A 90 -35.23 -16.84 27.79
CA ASP A 90 -36.33 -16.42 26.92
C ASP A 90 -37.67 -16.91 27.47
N TRP A 91 -37.75 -18.18 27.89
CA TRP A 91 -38.97 -18.74 28.50
C TRP A 91 -39.35 -17.97 29.77
N ALA A 92 -38.41 -17.73 30.68
CA ALA A 92 -38.66 -17.01 31.92
C ALA A 92 -39.18 -15.59 31.64
N SER A 93 -38.62 -14.91 30.64
CA SER A 93 -39.02 -13.55 30.25
C SER A 93 -40.47 -13.43 29.75
N GLN A 94 -41.06 -14.54 29.31
CA GLN A 94 -42.43 -14.60 28.76
C GLN A 94 -43.49 -14.97 29.82
N GLN A 95 -43.08 -15.31 31.05
CA GLN A 95 -44.02 -15.76 32.08
C GLN A 95 -44.78 -14.60 32.73
N GLN A 96 -46.08 -14.79 32.96
CA GLN A 96 -46.91 -13.81 33.64
C GLN A 96 -46.49 -13.68 35.11
N GLY A 97 -46.14 -12.45 35.53
CA GLY A 97 -45.78 -12.14 36.92
C GLY A 97 -44.29 -12.06 37.20
N TYR A 98 -43.42 -12.39 36.24
CA TYR A 98 -41.97 -12.26 36.36
C TYR A 98 -41.42 -11.26 35.32
N ARG A 99 -40.43 -10.46 35.74
CA ARG A 99 -39.70 -9.54 34.87
C ARG A 99 -38.22 -9.64 35.18
N ASN A 100 -37.40 -9.78 34.14
CA ASN A 100 -35.96 -9.80 34.30
C ASN A 100 -35.46 -8.50 34.92
N ASP A 101 -34.70 -8.63 36.00
CA ASP A 101 -33.95 -7.54 36.61
C ASP A 101 -32.48 -7.61 36.20
N MET A 102 -31.68 -6.66 36.70
CA MET A 102 -30.27 -6.54 36.35
C MET A 102 -29.44 -7.78 36.75
N TYR A 103 -29.85 -8.53 37.77
CA TYR A 103 -29.14 -9.74 38.20
C TYR A 103 -29.36 -10.89 37.21
N ALA A 104 -30.60 -11.09 36.75
CA ALA A 104 -30.92 -12.05 35.70
C ALA A 104 -30.20 -11.70 34.37
N TYR A 105 -30.21 -10.42 33.98
CA TYR A 105 -29.47 -9.96 32.80
C TYR A 105 -27.95 -10.16 32.93
N ASN A 106 -27.36 -9.88 34.09
CA ASN A 106 -25.93 -10.08 34.32
C ASN A 106 -25.52 -11.56 34.32
N ALA A 107 -26.33 -12.44 34.92
CA ALA A 107 -26.10 -13.89 34.86
C ALA A 107 -26.07 -14.37 33.41
N MET A 108 -27.04 -13.95 32.59
CA MET A 108 -27.10 -14.30 31.17
C MET A 108 -25.94 -13.69 30.36
N ALA A 109 -25.61 -12.41 30.58
CA ALA A 109 -24.48 -11.73 29.94
C ALA A 109 -23.14 -12.44 30.24
N SER A 110 -22.95 -12.91 31.47
CA SER A 110 -21.76 -13.67 31.87
C SER A 110 -21.63 -15.00 31.12
N ILE A 111 -22.74 -15.71 30.90
CA ILE A 111 -22.78 -16.97 30.15
C ILE A 111 -22.45 -16.72 28.67
N LEU A 112 -23.10 -15.72 28.04
CA LEU A 112 -22.89 -15.41 26.63
C LEU A 112 -21.48 -14.89 26.34
N SER A 113 -20.92 -14.06 27.24
CA SER A 113 -19.54 -13.56 27.14
C SER A 113 -18.53 -14.72 27.19
N ARG A 114 -18.70 -15.66 28.13
CA ARG A 114 -17.86 -16.87 28.22
C ARG A 114 -18.01 -17.79 27.00
N ALA A 115 -19.22 -17.89 26.44
CA ALA A 115 -19.51 -18.70 25.25
C ALA A 115 -19.19 -17.99 23.91
N ARG A 116 -18.68 -16.76 23.95
CA ARG A 116 -18.35 -15.91 22.78
C ARG A 116 -19.54 -15.72 21.80
N GLN A 117 -20.77 -15.67 22.32
CA GLN A 117 -21.97 -15.46 21.51
C GLN A 117 -22.29 -13.97 21.36
N ASN A 118 -21.51 -13.29 20.52
CA ASN A 118 -21.56 -11.83 20.39
C ASN A 118 -22.92 -11.32 19.89
N ALA A 119 -23.57 -12.03 18.95
CA ALA A 119 -24.89 -11.60 18.43
C ALA A 119 -25.98 -11.60 19.51
N SER A 120 -26.09 -12.69 20.27
CA SER A 120 -27.02 -12.80 21.41
C SER A 120 -26.71 -11.80 22.51
N LEU A 121 -25.42 -11.55 22.78
CA LEU A 121 -25.02 -10.56 23.79
C LEU A 121 -25.41 -9.13 23.37
N LYS A 122 -25.29 -8.77 22.08
CA LYS A 122 -25.77 -7.49 21.54
C LYS A 122 -27.29 -7.35 21.65
N ALA A 123 -28.04 -8.43 21.38
CA ALA A 123 -29.49 -8.44 21.55
C ALA A 123 -29.88 -8.20 23.01
N LEU A 124 -29.21 -8.89 23.95
CA LEU A 124 -29.42 -8.74 25.38
C LEU A 124 -29.23 -7.28 25.86
N VAL A 125 -28.21 -6.58 25.35
CA VAL A 125 -27.99 -5.15 25.66
C VAL A 125 -29.17 -4.29 25.22
N ARG A 126 -29.71 -4.53 24.03
CA ARG A 126 -30.90 -3.80 23.55
C ARG A 126 -32.11 -4.09 24.42
N ASP A 127 -32.27 -5.33 24.85
CA ASP A 127 -33.39 -5.74 25.72
C ASP A 127 -33.29 -5.12 27.12
N VAL A 128 -32.08 -4.99 27.69
CA VAL A 128 -31.86 -4.28 28.97
C VAL A 128 -32.34 -2.82 28.88
N ILE A 129 -32.02 -2.13 27.79
CA ILE A 129 -32.41 -0.72 27.58
C ILE A 129 -33.92 -0.60 27.27
N ASN A 130 -34.45 -1.45 26.38
CA ASN A 130 -35.86 -1.45 26.00
C ASN A 130 -36.78 -1.80 27.18
N SER A 131 -36.34 -2.71 28.04
CA SER A 131 -37.04 -3.05 29.28
C SER A 131 -36.95 -1.97 30.35
N ARG A 132 -36.21 -0.87 30.15
CA ARG A 132 -36.02 0.22 31.14
C ARG A 132 -35.66 -0.32 32.53
N CYS A 133 -34.78 -1.31 32.58
CA CYS A 133 -34.35 -1.92 33.82
C CYS A 133 -33.51 -0.93 34.64
N PHE A 134 -33.87 -0.68 35.90
CA PHE A 134 -33.06 0.14 36.82
C PHE A 134 -31.83 -0.64 37.26
N MET A 135 -30.67 0.01 37.23
CA MET A 135 -29.39 -0.65 37.48
C MET A 135 -28.65 0.04 38.63
N SER A 136 -28.00 -0.77 39.46
CA SER A 136 -26.98 -0.25 40.38
C SER A 136 -25.69 0.02 39.59
N PRO A 137 -24.81 0.94 40.05
CA PRO A 137 -23.50 1.14 39.43
C PRO A 137 -22.66 -0.16 39.37
N GLY A 138 -22.79 -1.02 40.38
CA GLY A 138 -22.19 -2.36 40.36
C GLY A 138 -22.74 -3.26 39.26
N GLY A 139 -24.07 -3.25 39.07
CA GLY A 139 -24.75 -3.99 38.02
C GLY A 139 -24.35 -3.55 36.62
N LEU A 140 -24.36 -2.23 36.36
CA LEU A 140 -23.93 -1.65 35.09
C LEU A 140 -22.45 -1.94 34.81
N GLY A 141 -21.58 -1.76 35.80
CA GLY A 141 -20.15 -2.04 35.66
C GLY A 141 -19.84 -3.50 35.34
N PHE A 142 -20.61 -4.45 35.90
CA PHE A 142 -20.48 -5.87 35.58
C PHE A 142 -20.85 -6.18 34.12
N LEU A 143 -21.99 -5.63 33.64
CA LEU A 143 -22.40 -5.79 32.24
C LEU A 143 -21.36 -5.23 31.26
N ILE A 144 -20.82 -4.05 31.56
CA ILE A 144 -19.75 -3.43 30.77
C ILE A 144 -18.50 -4.32 30.71
N ARG A 145 -18.10 -4.96 31.83
CA ARG A 145 -16.99 -5.92 31.82
C ARG A 145 -17.27 -7.16 30.97
N CYS A 146 -18.50 -7.69 30.99
CA CYS A 146 -18.89 -8.80 30.12
C CYS A 146 -18.79 -8.44 28.64
N LEU A 147 -19.20 -7.22 28.27
CA LEU A 147 -19.08 -6.70 26.90
C LEU A 147 -17.62 -6.47 26.50
N GLY A 148 -16.82 -5.87 27.38
CA GLY A 148 -15.39 -5.65 27.17
C GLY A 148 -14.62 -6.95 26.96
N ASN A 149 -14.90 -8.00 27.75
CA ASN A 149 -14.29 -9.32 27.57
C ASN A 149 -14.70 -10.01 26.25
N ALA A 150 -15.84 -9.63 25.67
CA ALA A 150 -16.32 -10.09 24.36
C ALA A 150 -15.83 -9.20 23.19
N GLY A 151 -15.09 -8.12 23.47
CA GLY A 151 -14.62 -7.16 22.47
C GLY A 151 -15.68 -6.20 21.95
N LEU A 152 -16.82 -6.05 22.65
CA LEU A 152 -17.97 -5.24 22.26
C LEU A 152 -17.94 -3.85 22.92
N VAL A 153 -16.97 -3.02 22.53
CA VAL A 153 -16.73 -1.71 23.16
C VAL A 153 -17.82 -0.68 22.80
N GLU A 154 -18.27 -0.66 21.54
CA GLU A 154 -19.34 0.24 21.11
C GLU A 154 -20.64 -0.02 21.87
N GLU A 155 -20.99 -1.30 22.08
CA GLU A 155 -22.17 -1.66 22.87
C GLU A 155 -21.99 -1.34 24.36
N ALA A 156 -20.77 -1.44 24.89
CA ALA A 156 -20.46 -1.03 26.26
C ALA A 156 -20.59 0.49 26.47
N SER A 157 -20.14 1.28 25.50
CA SER A 157 -20.33 2.74 25.49
C SER A 157 -21.81 3.10 25.34
N PHE A 158 -22.50 2.46 24.40
CA PHE A 158 -23.93 2.67 24.16
C PHE A 158 -24.79 2.41 25.41
N VAL A 159 -24.58 1.28 26.10
CA VAL A 159 -25.36 0.96 27.31
C VAL A 159 -25.06 1.93 28.44
N PHE A 160 -23.81 2.39 28.57
CA PHE A 160 -23.41 3.38 29.57
C PHE A 160 -24.12 4.72 29.32
N ASP A 161 -24.03 5.26 28.10
CA ASP A 161 -24.61 6.55 27.75
C ASP A 161 -26.13 6.53 27.83
N ARG A 162 -26.78 5.47 27.31
CA ARG A 162 -28.24 5.30 27.39
C ARG A 162 -28.73 5.14 28.82
N ALA A 163 -28.06 4.36 29.67
CA ALA A 163 -28.45 4.19 31.07
C ALA A 163 -28.38 5.51 31.83
N ARG A 164 -27.40 6.36 31.53
CA ARG A 164 -27.25 7.71 32.09
C ARG A 164 -28.30 8.68 31.55
N GLU A 165 -28.46 8.77 30.23
CA GLU A 165 -29.42 9.67 29.56
C GLU A 165 -30.88 9.39 29.97
N MET A 166 -31.23 8.12 30.13
CA MET A 166 -32.57 7.68 30.54
C MET A 166 -32.77 7.70 32.06
N GLY A 167 -31.73 8.03 32.85
CA GLY A 167 -31.79 8.04 34.31
C GLY A 167 -31.99 6.66 34.95
N LEU A 168 -31.59 5.58 34.26
CA LEU A 168 -31.69 4.19 34.74
C LEU A 168 -30.58 3.84 35.75
N CYS A 169 -29.46 4.55 35.70
CA CYS A 169 -28.34 4.44 36.63
C CYS A 169 -27.68 5.81 36.79
N VAL A 170 -27.14 6.10 37.98
CA VAL A 170 -26.24 7.25 38.22
C VAL A 170 -24.81 6.72 38.22
N PRO A 171 -24.01 6.94 37.17
CA PRO A 171 -22.63 6.46 37.10
C PRO A 171 -21.76 7.03 38.23
N ASN A 172 -20.82 6.22 38.70
CA ASN A 172 -19.76 6.60 39.64
C ASN A 172 -18.37 6.26 39.07
N VAL A 173 -17.30 6.60 39.78
CA VAL A 173 -15.91 6.31 39.37
C VAL A 173 -15.71 4.85 38.95
N TYR A 174 -16.31 3.91 39.67
CA TYR A 174 -16.22 2.48 39.34
C TYR A 174 -16.83 2.15 37.96
N THR A 175 -17.99 2.71 37.61
CA THR A 175 -18.60 2.47 36.30
C THR A 175 -17.77 3.05 35.14
N TYR A 176 -17.15 4.22 35.32
CA TYR A 176 -16.22 4.76 34.34
C TYR A 176 -14.96 3.88 34.22
N ASN A 177 -14.39 3.45 35.34
CA ASN A 177 -13.23 2.56 35.34
C ASN A 177 -13.53 1.23 34.62
N CYS A 178 -14.73 0.67 34.79
CA CYS A 178 -15.15 -0.53 34.04
C CYS A 178 -15.22 -0.28 32.53
N LEU A 179 -15.69 0.91 32.11
CA LEU A 179 -15.74 1.29 30.69
C LEU A 179 -14.34 1.50 30.12
N LEU A 180 -13.48 2.25 30.80
CA LEU A 180 -12.08 2.45 30.40
C LEU A 180 -11.32 1.12 30.35
N GLU A 181 -11.56 0.21 31.31
CA GLU A 181 -11.01 -1.15 31.30
C GLU A 181 -11.48 -1.92 30.06
N ALA A 182 -12.76 -1.85 29.71
CA ALA A 182 -13.31 -2.49 28.51
C ALA A 182 -12.67 -1.94 27.21
N VAL A 183 -12.52 -0.61 27.10
CA VAL A 183 -11.84 0.05 25.97
C VAL A 183 -10.37 -0.37 25.88
N SER A 184 -9.67 -0.52 27.01
CA SER A 184 -8.26 -0.93 27.02
C SER A 184 -8.00 -2.37 26.54
N LYS A 185 -9.06 -3.19 26.43
CA LYS A 185 -9.00 -4.58 25.95
C LYS A 185 -9.27 -4.70 24.45
N SER A 186 -9.84 -3.71 23.79
CA SER A 186 -10.08 -3.76 22.35
C SER A 186 -8.82 -3.52 21.54
N SER A 187 -8.77 -4.11 20.36
CA SER A 187 -7.75 -3.85 19.34
C SER A 187 -8.00 -2.55 18.57
N SER A 188 -9.22 -2.01 18.60
CA SER A 188 -9.54 -0.67 18.07
C SER A 188 -9.06 0.41 19.04
N SER A 189 -8.11 1.24 18.59
CA SER A 189 -7.58 2.38 19.35
C SER A 189 -8.63 3.50 19.44
N SER A 190 -9.52 3.43 20.43
CA SER A 190 -10.59 4.41 20.63
C SER A 190 -10.13 5.56 21.52
N VAL A 191 -9.08 6.28 21.09
CA VAL A 191 -8.48 7.38 21.86
C VAL A 191 -9.50 8.49 22.12
N GLU A 192 -10.29 8.85 21.11
CA GLU A 192 -11.32 9.88 21.19
C GLU A 192 -12.36 9.58 22.29
N LEU A 193 -12.82 8.32 22.36
CA LEU A 193 -13.78 7.88 23.37
C LEU A 193 -13.19 7.98 24.79
N VAL A 194 -11.91 7.62 24.96
CA VAL A 194 -11.24 7.76 26.27
C VAL A 194 -11.16 9.23 26.69
N GLU A 195 -10.76 10.12 25.79
CA GLU A 195 -10.69 11.56 26.08
C GLU A 195 -12.06 12.14 26.43
N GLU A 196 -13.09 11.78 25.67
CA GLU A 196 -14.47 12.20 25.95
C GLU A 196 -14.90 11.80 27.37
N LYS A 197 -14.67 10.54 27.76
CA LYS A 197 -15.07 10.03 29.08
C LYS A 197 -14.19 10.58 30.21
N LEU A 198 -12.90 10.85 29.98
CA LEU A 198 -12.04 11.50 30.98
C LEU A 198 -12.45 12.96 31.24
N GLU A 199 -12.77 13.70 30.18
CA GLU A 199 -13.26 15.07 30.30
C GLU A 199 -14.64 15.11 30.98
N GLU A 200 -15.49 14.13 30.69
CA GLU A 200 -16.76 13.95 31.40
C GLU A 200 -16.56 13.66 32.89
N MET A 201 -15.64 12.76 33.25
CA MET A 201 -15.30 12.48 34.65
C MET A 201 -14.84 13.74 35.39
N ARG A 202 -14.01 14.59 34.74
CA ARG A 202 -13.58 15.88 35.31
C ARG A 202 -14.74 16.84 35.52
N ARG A 203 -15.67 16.95 34.55
CA ARG A 203 -16.87 17.80 34.68
C ARG A 203 -17.79 17.34 35.80
N CYS A 204 -17.84 16.04 36.05
CA CYS A 204 -18.57 15.44 37.17
C CYS A 204 -17.83 15.57 38.52
N GLY A 205 -16.60 16.11 38.54
CA GLY A 205 -15.80 16.33 39.75
C GLY A 205 -15.15 15.06 40.31
N PHE A 206 -14.91 14.05 39.48
CA PHE A 206 -14.23 12.82 39.91
C PHE A 206 -12.71 12.95 39.77
N ASP A 207 -11.98 12.57 40.82
CA ASP A 207 -10.53 12.43 40.78
C ASP A 207 -10.13 11.11 40.11
N PHE A 208 -9.04 11.15 39.35
CA PHE A 208 -8.49 9.95 38.73
C PHE A 208 -7.71 9.12 39.75
N ASP A 209 -8.05 7.84 39.83
CA ASP A 209 -7.36 6.84 40.63
C ASP A 209 -6.45 5.94 39.77
N LYS A 210 -5.72 5.03 40.42
CA LYS A 210 -4.86 4.04 39.74
C LYS A 210 -5.65 3.23 38.70
N TYR A 211 -6.90 2.87 39.01
CA TYR A 211 -7.77 2.09 38.13
C TYR A 211 -8.30 2.88 36.93
N THR A 212 -8.24 4.22 36.98
CA THR A 212 -8.53 5.12 35.87
C THR A 212 -7.32 5.22 34.95
N LEU A 213 -6.14 5.54 35.50
CA LEU A 213 -4.95 5.88 34.72
C LEU A 213 -4.27 4.66 34.08
N THR A 214 -4.35 3.46 34.68
CA THR A 214 -3.73 2.25 34.09
C THR A 214 -4.37 1.83 32.76
N PRO A 215 -5.72 1.73 32.64
CA PRO A 215 -6.37 1.49 31.35
C PRO A 215 -6.10 2.59 30.31
N VAL A 216 -6.09 3.86 30.73
CA VAL A 216 -5.81 5.01 29.86
C VAL A 216 -4.40 4.94 29.30
N LEU A 217 -3.40 4.68 30.14
CA LEU A 217 -2.02 4.48 29.73
C LEU A 217 -1.93 3.38 28.66
N LYS A 218 -2.61 2.24 28.89
CA LYS A 218 -2.64 1.12 27.94
C LYS A 218 -3.27 1.50 26.59
N VAL A 219 -4.33 2.31 26.58
CA VAL A 219 -4.95 2.80 25.34
C VAL A 219 -4.01 3.70 24.56
N TYR A 220 -3.39 4.70 25.20
CA TYR A 220 -2.40 5.56 24.53
C TYR A 220 -1.19 4.75 24.02
N CYS A 221 -0.71 3.80 24.84
CA CYS A 221 0.34 2.84 24.49
C CYS A 221 0.00 1.96 23.27
N ASN A 222 -1.27 1.61 23.07
CA ASN A 222 -1.71 0.86 21.89
C ASN A 222 -1.92 1.76 20.66
N ALA A 223 -2.30 3.02 20.86
CA ALA A 223 -2.61 3.96 19.79
C ALA A 223 -1.38 4.65 19.17
N GLY A 224 -0.23 4.67 19.86
CA GLY A 224 0.94 5.41 19.37
C GLY A 224 1.11 6.81 19.96
N GLU A 225 0.29 7.21 20.93
CA GLU A 225 0.27 8.56 21.50
C GLU A 225 1.38 8.73 22.56
N PHE A 226 2.60 8.93 22.09
CA PHE A 226 3.82 8.93 22.91
C PHE A 226 3.80 9.97 24.05
N GLU A 227 3.57 11.25 23.73
CA GLU A 227 3.63 12.34 24.72
C GLU A 227 2.53 12.20 25.78
N ARG A 228 1.34 11.74 25.38
CA ARG A 228 0.21 11.52 26.29
C ARG A 228 0.47 10.33 27.22
N ALA A 229 1.01 9.23 26.69
CA ALA A 229 1.39 8.07 27.50
C ALA A 229 2.46 8.44 28.55
N LEU A 230 3.46 9.24 28.16
CA LEU A 230 4.47 9.75 29.10
C LEU A 230 3.88 10.66 30.17
N SER A 231 2.97 11.56 29.80
CA SER A 231 2.31 12.45 30.77
C SER A 231 1.56 11.66 31.84
N VAL A 232 0.74 10.68 31.43
CA VAL A 232 0.01 9.79 32.36
C VAL A 232 0.97 8.95 33.20
N PHE A 233 2.06 8.46 32.62
CA PHE A 233 3.05 7.68 33.35
C PHE A 233 3.79 8.51 34.40
N ASN A 234 4.18 9.74 34.07
CA ASN A 234 4.78 10.67 35.03
C ASN A 234 3.81 11.02 36.17
N GLU A 235 2.51 11.13 35.86
CA GLU A 235 1.47 11.31 36.88
C GLU A 235 1.38 10.07 37.80
N ILE A 236 1.36 8.85 37.24
CA ILE A 236 1.38 7.59 38.01
C ILE A 236 2.63 7.52 38.92
N ILE A 237 3.80 7.93 38.42
CA ILE A 237 5.05 7.98 39.20
C ILE A 237 4.94 8.98 40.34
N SER A 238 4.46 10.20 40.07
CA SER A 238 4.35 11.27 41.08
C SER A 238 3.44 10.88 42.24
N ARG A 239 2.45 10.02 41.98
CA ARG A 239 1.50 9.49 42.96
C ARG A 239 1.95 8.18 43.61
N GLY A 240 3.09 7.63 43.21
CA GLY A 240 3.65 6.39 43.78
C GLY A 240 2.90 5.12 43.39
N TRP A 241 2.20 5.11 42.26
CA TRP A 241 1.35 3.98 41.84
C TRP A 241 2.04 2.96 40.94
N LEU A 242 3.34 3.12 40.73
CA LEU A 242 4.17 2.29 39.87
C LEU A 242 4.13 0.81 40.32
N ASP A 243 3.85 -0.09 39.38
CA ASP A 243 3.97 -1.53 39.57
C ASP A 243 4.65 -2.18 38.36
N GLU A 244 4.98 -3.46 38.50
CA GLU A 244 5.64 -4.25 37.45
C GLU A 244 4.82 -4.25 36.15
N HIS A 245 3.50 -4.34 36.23
CA HIS A 245 2.61 -4.42 35.07
C HIS A 245 2.60 -3.12 34.25
N ILE A 246 2.45 -1.98 34.92
CA ILE A 246 2.48 -0.64 34.31
C ILE A 246 3.82 -0.41 33.62
N SER A 247 4.91 -0.81 34.29
CA SER A 247 6.28 -0.70 33.77
C SER A 247 6.47 -1.52 32.50
N THR A 248 6.05 -2.79 32.50
CA THR A 248 6.08 -3.66 31.30
C THR A 248 5.26 -3.08 30.15
N VAL A 249 4.05 -2.56 30.40
CA VAL A 249 3.17 -2.02 29.35
C VAL A 249 3.84 -0.86 28.61
N LEU A 250 4.43 0.10 29.34
CA LEU A 250 5.06 1.27 28.73
C LEU A 250 6.34 0.90 27.96
N VAL A 251 7.19 0.10 28.59
CA VAL A 251 8.48 -0.33 28.06
C VAL A 251 8.32 -1.13 26.75
N VAL A 252 7.35 -2.04 26.69
CA VAL A 252 7.03 -2.79 25.46
C VAL A 252 6.47 -1.86 24.37
N SER A 253 5.65 -0.87 24.73
CA SER A 253 5.10 0.08 23.76
C SER A 253 6.16 0.99 23.16
N PHE A 254 7.16 1.45 23.92
CA PHE A 254 8.25 2.27 23.38
C PHE A 254 9.07 1.52 22.32
N CYS A 255 9.27 0.20 22.49
CA CYS A 255 9.87 -0.64 21.47
C CYS A 255 9.01 -0.77 20.23
N LYS A 256 7.69 -0.95 20.38
CA LYS A 256 6.76 -0.99 19.22
C LYS A 256 6.79 0.31 18.42
N TRP A 257 7.08 1.44 19.06
CA TRP A 257 7.16 2.75 18.41
C TRP A 257 8.55 3.10 17.86
N GLY A 258 9.51 2.17 17.89
CA GLY A 258 10.87 2.39 17.40
C GLY A 258 11.70 3.37 18.23
N LYS A 259 11.25 3.75 19.44
CA LYS A 259 11.96 4.67 20.34
C LYS A 259 12.86 3.89 21.30
N VAL A 260 13.80 3.14 20.73
CA VAL A 260 14.70 2.22 21.45
C VAL A 260 15.54 2.93 22.51
N ASP A 261 16.05 4.13 22.23
CA ASP A 261 16.88 4.86 23.20
C ASP A 261 16.11 5.24 24.46
N LYS A 262 14.91 5.79 24.29
CA LYS A 262 14.02 6.14 25.40
C LYS A 262 13.49 4.91 26.14
N ALA A 263 13.28 3.79 25.45
CA ALA A 263 12.93 2.52 26.08
C ALA A 263 14.06 2.05 27.01
N PHE A 264 15.31 2.18 26.59
CA PHE A 264 16.48 1.80 27.38
C PHE A 264 16.68 2.73 28.59
N GLU A 265 16.56 4.05 28.41
CA GLU A 265 16.57 5.03 29.51
C GLU A 265 15.48 4.74 30.54
N LEU A 266 14.29 4.33 30.08
CA LEU A 266 13.19 3.95 30.95
C LEU A 266 13.52 2.69 31.77
N VAL A 267 14.23 1.72 31.18
CA VAL A 267 14.72 0.53 31.91
C VAL A 267 15.71 0.94 32.99
N GLU A 268 16.65 1.84 32.71
CA GLU A 268 17.61 2.33 33.70
C GLU A 268 16.93 3.08 34.85
N MET A 269 15.94 3.92 34.54
CA MET A 269 15.15 4.63 35.55
C MET A 269 14.33 3.67 36.44
N LEU A 270 13.83 2.56 35.88
CA LEU A 270 13.15 1.52 36.65
C LEU A 270 14.12 0.76 37.57
N GLU A 271 15.35 0.52 37.11
CA GLU A 271 16.43 -0.09 37.91
C GLU A 271 16.84 0.80 39.10
N GLU A 272 16.99 2.12 38.89
CA GLU A 272 17.26 3.09 39.96
C GLU A 272 16.19 3.11 41.06
N ARG A 273 14.97 2.71 40.72
CA ARG A 273 13.82 2.62 41.64
C ARG A 273 13.57 1.20 42.16
N GLU A 274 14.52 0.28 41.95
CA GLU A 274 14.47 -1.13 42.34
C GLU A 274 13.30 -1.94 41.76
N VAL A 275 12.70 -1.50 40.65
CA VAL A 275 11.65 -2.25 39.95
C VAL A 275 12.29 -3.28 39.02
N ARG A 276 12.25 -4.56 39.41
CA ARG A 276 12.80 -5.65 38.59
C ARG A 276 11.93 -5.92 37.37
N LEU A 277 12.54 -5.93 36.19
CA LEU A 277 11.89 -6.43 34.99
C LEU A 277 11.78 -7.95 35.04
N ASN A 278 10.66 -8.49 34.58
CA ASN A 278 10.53 -9.94 34.39
C ASN A 278 11.23 -10.40 33.10
N TYR A 279 11.58 -11.69 33.08
CA TYR A 279 12.19 -12.38 31.93
C TYR A 279 11.42 -12.12 30.62
N LYS A 280 10.08 -12.23 30.64
CA LYS A 280 9.24 -12.01 29.46
C LYS A 280 9.39 -10.59 28.89
N THR A 281 9.53 -9.58 29.75
CA THR A 281 9.73 -8.19 29.36
C THR A 281 11.10 -8.03 28.70
N CYS A 282 12.15 -8.61 29.29
CA CYS A 282 13.49 -8.61 28.70
C CYS A 282 13.51 -9.28 27.30
N CYS A 283 12.86 -10.43 27.12
CA CYS A 283 12.77 -11.09 25.82
C CYS A 283 12.08 -10.22 24.76
N VAL A 284 10.93 -9.61 25.12
CA VAL A 284 10.19 -8.72 24.19
C VAL A 284 11.01 -7.49 23.82
N LEU A 285 11.75 -6.93 24.78
CA LEU A 285 12.65 -5.81 24.57
C LEU A 285 13.80 -6.16 23.63
N ILE A 286 14.52 -7.25 23.91
CA ILE A 286 15.63 -7.71 23.07
C ILE A 286 15.15 -7.95 21.63
N HIS A 287 14.00 -8.61 21.47
CA HIS A 287 13.39 -8.79 20.16
C HIS A 287 13.03 -7.46 19.48
N GLY A 288 12.47 -6.51 20.23
CA GLY A 288 12.18 -5.16 19.73
C GLY A 288 13.43 -4.41 19.28
N PHE A 289 14.49 -4.41 20.09
CA PHE A 289 15.76 -3.74 19.79
C PHE A 289 16.45 -4.31 18.55
N VAL A 290 16.49 -5.65 18.44
CA VAL A 290 17.05 -6.32 17.25
C VAL A 290 16.23 -6.00 16.00
N LYS A 291 14.89 -5.96 16.10
CA LYS A 291 14.02 -5.62 14.97
C LYS A 291 14.28 -4.21 14.42
N GLU A 292 14.56 -3.25 15.31
CA GLU A 292 14.87 -1.86 14.97
C GLU A 292 16.38 -1.64 14.66
N SER A 293 17.12 -2.71 14.38
CA SER A 293 18.55 -2.68 14.05
C SER A 293 19.48 -2.13 15.14
N ARG A 294 19.02 -2.09 16.41
CA ARG A 294 19.80 -1.67 17.59
C ARG A 294 20.25 -2.89 18.39
N VAL A 295 21.05 -3.73 17.73
CA VAL A 295 21.51 -5.01 18.27
C VAL A 295 22.47 -4.80 19.45
N ASP A 296 23.23 -3.69 19.46
CA ASP A 296 24.08 -3.22 20.55
C ASP A 296 23.34 -3.18 21.90
N LYS A 297 22.16 -2.56 21.91
CA LYS A 297 21.31 -2.44 23.11
C LYS A 297 20.64 -3.77 23.47
N GLY A 298 20.34 -4.59 22.47
CA GLY A 298 19.85 -5.96 22.66
C GLY A 298 20.85 -6.84 23.40
N VAL A 299 22.13 -6.82 22.98
CA VAL A 299 23.22 -7.57 23.63
C VAL A 299 23.48 -7.05 25.04
N LEU A 300 23.52 -5.73 25.25
CA LEU A 300 23.70 -5.15 26.58
C LEU A 300 22.57 -5.54 27.55
N LEU A 301 21.32 -5.52 27.09
CA LEU A 301 20.19 -5.97 27.91
C LEU A 301 20.25 -7.48 28.18
N PHE A 302 20.74 -8.28 27.23
CA PHE A 302 20.96 -9.72 27.40
C PHE A 302 22.02 -10.02 28.47
N GLU A 303 23.14 -9.29 28.48
CA GLU A 303 24.16 -9.40 29.52
C GLU A 303 23.62 -9.00 30.89
N LYS A 304 22.86 -7.90 30.98
CA LYS A 304 22.18 -7.47 32.21
C LYS A 304 21.20 -8.53 32.71
N MET A 305 20.38 -9.09 31.82
CA MET A 305 19.41 -10.16 32.14
C MET A 305 20.10 -11.36 32.79
N ARG A 306 21.30 -11.71 32.32
CA ARG A 306 22.12 -12.79 32.89
C ARG A 306 22.78 -12.42 34.20
N GLY A 307 23.22 -11.17 34.36
CA GLY A 307 23.72 -10.64 35.64
C GLY A 307 22.66 -10.70 36.75
N MET A 308 21.37 -10.67 36.39
CA MET A 308 20.24 -10.88 37.31
C MET A 308 19.91 -12.36 37.58
N GLY A 309 20.68 -13.31 37.01
CA GLY A 309 20.51 -14.75 37.21
C GLY A 309 19.41 -15.41 36.38
N MET A 310 18.96 -14.79 35.29
CA MET A 310 17.95 -15.38 34.40
C MET A 310 18.60 -16.24 33.30
N GLU A 311 18.02 -17.40 33.02
CA GLU A 311 18.49 -18.32 31.96
C GLU A 311 17.90 -17.93 30.59
N ALA A 312 18.76 -17.84 29.57
CA ALA A 312 18.36 -17.54 28.19
C ALA A 312 17.89 -18.80 27.45
N ASP A 313 16.87 -18.67 26.60
CA ASP A 313 16.37 -19.74 25.75
C ASP A 313 16.94 -19.67 24.33
N ILE A 314 16.72 -20.73 23.54
CA ILE A 314 17.17 -20.83 22.15
C ILE A 314 16.60 -19.67 21.31
N ALA A 315 15.36 -19.26 21.57
CA ALA A 315 14.70 -18.19 20.84
C ALA A 315 15.43 -16.85 21.00
N LEU A 316 15.92 -16.55 22.20
CA LEU A 316 16.68 -15.32 22.45
C LEU A 316 18.04 -15.32 21.75
N TYR A 317 18.73 -16.46 21.75
CA TYR A 317 19.96 -16.63 20.96
C TYR A 317 19.71 -16.51 19.45
N ASP A 318 18.62 -17.10 18.93
CA ASP A 318 18.25 -17.00 17.51
C ASP A 318 17.94 -15.57 17.05
N VAL A 319 17.32 -14.77 17.92
CA VAL A 319 17.06 -13.36 17.69
C VAL A 319 18.36 -12.56 17.68
N LEU A 320 19.20 -12.70 18.70
CA LEU A 320 20.46 -11.95 18.83
C LEU A 320 21.46 -12.31 17.73
N ILE A 321 21.72 -13.61 17.52
CA ILE A 321 22.62 -14.08 16.45
C ILE A 321 22.09 -13.61 15.09
N GLY A 322 20.79 -13.76 14.84
CA GLY A 322 20.16 -13.27 13.60
C GLY A 322 20.27 -11.76 13.41
N GLY A 323 20.18 -10.98 14.50
CA GLY A 323 20.41 -9.55 14.52
C GLY A 323 21.84 -9.17 14.16
N LEU A 324 22.82 -9.79 14.82
CA LEU A 324 24.25 -9.56 14.61
C LEU A 324 24.68 -9.95 13.19
N CYS A 325 24.17 -11.08 12.68
CA CYS A 325 24.34 -11.51 11.29
C CYS A 325 23.87 -10.43 10.29
N LYS A 326 22.73 -9.77 10.56
CA LYS A 326 22.23 -8.66 9.71
C LYS A 326 23.06 -7.39 9.86
N ALA A 327 23.58 -7.12 11.06
CA ALA A 327 24.48 -6.00 11.34
C ALA A 327 25.91 -6.22 10.84
N LYS A 328 26.21 -7.39 10.26
CA LYS A 328 27.54 -7.84 9.80
C LYS A 328 28.60 -7.92 10.92
N ASP A 329 28.16 -8.13 12.15
CA ASP A 329 29.07 -8.38 13.29
C ASP A 329 29.22 -9.89 13.50
N LEU A 330 30.08 -10.51 12.68
CA LEU A 330 30.29 -11.96 12.71
C LEU A 330 31.03 -12.42 13.98
N GLU A 331 31.94 -11.60 14.51
CA GLU A 331 32.73 -11.97 15.69
C GLU A 331 31.86 -12.13 16.92
N MET A 332 30.95 -11.18 17.16
CA MET A 332 30.01 -11.26 18.26
C MET A 332 28.94 -12.34 18.03
N ALA A 333 28.52 -12.57 16.78
CA ALA A 333 27.61 -13.67 16.47
C ALA A 333 28.21 -15.04 16.79
N LEU A 334 29.49 -15.26 16.43
CA LEU A 334 30.21 -16.51 16.72
C LEU A 334 30.53 -16.66 18.21
N SER A 335 30.80 -15.56 18.93
CA SER A 335 31.03 -15.62 20.38
C SER A 335 29.76 -16.04 21.14
N LEU A 336 28.59 -15.49 20.79
CA LEU A 336 27.30 -15.90 21.34
C LEU A 336 26.96 -17.35 20.98
N TYR A 337 27.27 -17.80 19.75
CA TYR A 337 27.08 -19.19 19.34
C TYR A 337 27.93 -20.17 20.18
N LEU A 338 29.23 -19.87 20.35
CA LEU A 338 30.14 -20.69 21.15
C LEU A 338 29.74 -20.69 22.63
N GLU A 339 29.24 -19.57 23.13
CA GLU A 339 28.72 -19.47 24.48
C GLU A 339 27.46 -20.32 24.69
N MET A 340 26.50 -20.24 23.77
CA MET A 340 25.30 -21.09 23.75
C MET A 340 25.69 -22.58 23.84
N LYS A 341 26.73 -22.98 23.10
CA LYS A 341 27.29 -24.34 23.12
C LYS A 341 27.91 -24.72 24.46
N LYS A 342 28.68 -23.81 25.09
CA LYS A 342 29.26 -24.03 26.43
C LYS A 342 28.19 -24.25 27.50
N LEU A 343 27.04 -23.60 27.36
CA LEU A 343 25.89 -23.74 28.25
C LEU A 343 25.04 -24.99 27.95
N GLY A 344 25.42 -25.82 26.97
CA GLY A 344 24.74 -27.07 26.63
C GLY A 344 23.45 -26.90 25.82
N VAL A 345 23.17 -25.69 25.33
CA VAL A 345 22.00 -25.39 24.50
C VAL A 345 22.28 -25.83 23.06
N ARG A 346 21.47 -26.76 22.52
CA ARG A 346 21.67 -27.24 21.15
C ARG A 346 21.18 -26.19 20.13
N PRO A 347 22.00 -25.84 19.12
CA PRO A 347 21.60 -24.94 18.06
C PRO A 347 20.45 -25.53 17.24
N ASP A 348 19.50 -24.70 16.85
CA ASP A 348 18.45 -25.08 15.92
C ASP A 348 18.86 -24.78 14.46
N ARG A 349 18.04 -25.25 13.51
CA ARG A 349 18.29 -25.05 12.07
C ARG A 349 18.27 -23.57 11.66
N GLY A 350 17.49 -22.75 12.38
CA GLY A 350 17.34 -21.32 12.12
C GLY A 350 18.63 -20.56 12.36
N ILE A 351 19.26 -20.80 13.52
CA ILE A 351 20.54 -20.21 13.91
C ILE A 351 21.64 -20.56 12.90
N LEU A 352 21.78 -21.85 12.58
CA LEU A 352 22.79 -22.32 11.63
C LEU A 352 22.61 -21.70 10.24
N GLY A 353 21.36 -21.64 9.76
CA GLY A 353 21.04 -21.04 8.47
C GLY A 353 21.22 -19.52 8.42
N LYS A 354 21.15 -18.80 9.53
CA LYS A 354 21.42 -17.36 9.62
C LYS A 354 22.91 -17.06 9.61
N LEU A 355 23.71 -17.84 10.36
CA LEU A 355 25.18 -17.74 10.36
C LEU A 355 25.76 -18.02 8.97
N ILE A 356 25.32 -19.08 8.29
CA ILE A 356 25.79 -19.39 6.93
C ILE A 356 25.37 -18.31 5.92
N ARG A 357 24.32 -17.52 6.16
CA ARG A 357 23.94 -16.42 5.26
C ARG A 357 24.68 -15.11 5.53
N SER A 358 25.43 -14.99 6.63
CA SER A 358 26.00 -13.72 7.06
C SER A 358 27.44 -13.46 6.64
N PHE A 359 28.11 -14.42 5.98
CA PHE A 359 29.47 -14.18 5.48
C PHE A 359 29.45 -13.15 4.34
N SER A 360 30.55 -12.43 4.17
CA SER A 360 30.82 -11.57 3.01
C SER A 360 32.01 -12.08 2.18
N GLU A 361 32.94 -12.80 2.81
CA GLU A 361 34.13 -13.38 2.18
C GLU A 361 34.21 -14.91 2.39
N GLU A 362 34.94 -15.61 1.52
CA GLU A 362 35.17 -17.06 1.63
C GLU A 362 35.90 -17.42 2.95
N SER A 363 36.79 -16.53 3.42
CA SER A 363 37.53 -16.69 4.68
C SER A 363 36.60 -16.75 5.91
N GLU A 364 35.56 -15.93 5.92
CA GLU A 364 34.53 -15.90 6.96
C GLU A 364 33.65 -17.15 6.91
N LEU A 365 33.30 -17.61 5.70
CA LEU A 365 32.53 -18.82 5.49
C LEU A 365 33.30 -20.07 5.98
N SER A 366 34.60 -20.16 5.66
CA SER A 366 35.49 -21.22 6.16
C SER A 366 35.52 -21.24 7.69
N ARG A 367 35.59 -20.07 8.35
CA ARG A 367 35.51 -19.95 9.82
C ARG A 367 34.16 -20.42 10.38
N ILE A 368 33.05 -20.01 9.77
CA ILE A 368 31.69 -20.40 10.19
C ILE A 368 31.50 -21.92 10.07
N ILE A 369 31.91 -22.50 8.94
CA ILE A 369 31.79 -23.94 8.69
C ILE A 369 32.65 -24.72 9.68
N LYS A 370 33.90 -24.32 9.94
CA LYS A 370 34.77 -24.96 10.94
C LYS A 370 34.13 -25.02 12.33
N VAL A 371 33.39 -23.98 12.73
CA VAL A 371 32.71 -23.91 14.04
C VAL A 371 31.45 -24.79 14.08
N ILE A 372 30.69 -24.84 12.98
CA ILE A 372 29.37 -25.48 12.94
C ILE A 372 29.44 -26.95 12.53
N ILE A 373 30.45 -27.40 11.77
CA ILE A 373 30.48 -28.71 11.10
C ILE A 373 30.27 -29.93 12.03
N GLY A 374 30.75 -29.83 13.28
CA GLY A 374 30.57 -30.86 14.30
C GLY A 374 29.15 -30.95 14.89
N ASP A 375 28.33 -29.92 14.70
CA ASP A 375 26.97 -29.81 15.24
C ASP A 375 25.88 -30.20 14.21
N ILE A 376 26.27 -30.50 12.96
CA ILE A 376 25.35 -30.80 11.84
C ILE A 376 25.12 -32.31 11.69
N ASP A 377 23.85 -32.75 11.74
CA ASP A 377 23.43 -34.11 11.35
C ASP A 377 23.27 -34.26 9.82
N THR A 378 23.28 -35.50 9.30
CA THR A 378 23.27 -35.75 7.84
C THR A 378 22.07 -35.16 7.09
N LYS A 379 20.89 -35.03 7.74
CA LYS A 379 19.71 -34.38 7.15
C LYS A 379 19.85 -32.85 7.12
N THR A 380 20.46 -32.25 8.13
CA THR A 380 20.70 -30.82 8.20
C THR A 380 21.81 -30.40 7.24
N VAL A 381 22.78 -31.28 6.93
CA VAL A 381 23.80 -31.05 5.87
C VAL A 381 23.15 -30.67 4.53
N MET A 382 22.16 -31.45 4.06
CA MET A 382 21.52 -31.21 2.75
C MET A 382 20.77 -29.87 2.69
N LEU A 383 20.06 -29.53 3.77
CA LEU A 383 19.33 -28.26 3.86
C LEU A 383 20.28 -27.06 4.02
N LEU A 384 21.43 -27.26 4.66
CA LEU A 384 22.50 -26.27 4.75
C LEU A 384 23.24 -26.12 3.43
N TYR A 385 23.37 -27.15 2.59
CA TYR A 385 23.91 -27.01 1.22
C TYR A 385 23.09 -26.05 0.37
N LYS A 386 21.76 -26.16 0.41
CA LYS A 386 20.87 -25.16 -0.22
C LYS A 386 21.14 -23.75 0.32
N THR A 387 21.21 -23.60 1.64
CA THR A 387 21.44 -22.30 2.29
C THR A 387 22.84 -21.73 1.98
N LEU A 388 23.85 -22.58 1.90
CA LEU A 388 25.23 -22.26 1.53
C LEU A 388 25.31 -21.78 0.09
N LEU A 389 24.69 -22.51 -0.84
CA LEU A 389 24.61 -22.15 -2.25
C LEU A 389 23.86 -20.83 -2.46
N GLU A 390 22.72 -20.63 -1.79
CA GLU A 390 22.00 -19.35 -1.77
C GLU A 390 22.87 -18.20 -1.23
N GLY A 391 23.69 -18.47 -0.21
CA GLY A 391 24.63 -17.50 0.37
C GLY A 391 25.76 -17.13 -0.59
N LEU A 392 26.42 -18.14 -1.18
CA LEU A 392 27.53 -17.97 -2.13
C LEU A 392 27.07 -17.15 -3.34
N ILE A 393 25.90 -17.47 -3.90
CA ILE A 393 25.34 -16.75 -5.04
C ILE A 393 24.98 -15.31 -4.67
N ARG A 394 24.35 -15.08 -3.50
CA ARG A 394 24.00 -13.73 -3.02
C ARG A 394 25.21 -12.83 -2.84
N ASN A 395 26.33 -13.41 -2.40
CA ASN A 395 27.58 -12.71 -2.16
C ASN A 395 28.46 -12.60 -3.42
N GLY A 396 27.96 -13.02 -4.59
CA GLY A 396 28.68 -12.92 -5.86
C GLY A 396 29.77 -13.98 -6.06
N LEU A 397 29.93 -14.93 -5.14
CA LEU A 397 30.86 -16.07 -5.21
C LEU A 397 30.27 -17.23 -6.03
N VAL A 398 29.86 -16.92 -7.27
CA VAL A 398 29.11 -17.84 -8.13
C VAL A 398 30.00 -18.96 -8.68
N ASN A 399 31.28 -18.68 -8.94
CA ASN A 399 32.24 -19.70 -9.39
C ASN A 399 32.45 -20.78 -8.30
N ASP A 400 32.50 -20.36 -7.04
CA ASP A 400 32.65 -21.26 -5.89
C ASP A 400 31.38 -22.08 -5.66
N ALA A 401 30.21 -21.48 -5.90
CA ALA A 401 28.94 -22.22 -5.89
C ALA A 401 28.88 -23.29 -7.00
N CYS A 402 29.38 -22.99 -8.20
CA CYS A 402 29.42 -23.94 -9.31
C CYS A 402 30.47 -25.04 -9.10
N SER A 403 31.67 -24.70 -8.63
CA SER A 403 32.70 -25.69 -8.30
C SER A 403 32.22 -26.60 -7.15
N PHE A 404 31.50 -26.05 -6.17
CA PHE A 404 30.87 -26.81 -5.10
C PHE A 404 29.87 -27.86 -5.63
N ILE A 405 29.02 -27.48 -6.60
CA ILE A 405 28.04 -28.41 -7.20
C ILE A 405 28.71 -29.45 -8.09
N GLN A 406 29.66 -29.03 -8.94
CA GLN A 406 30.42 -29.94 -9.80
C GLN A 406 31.16 -30.99 -8.97
N ASN A 407 31.79 -30.56 -7.88
CA ASN A 407 32.47 -31.46 -6.94
C ASN A 407 31.50 -32.38 -6.18
N LEU A 408 30.28 -31.93 -5.84
CA LEU A 408 29.26 -32.78 -5.24
C LEU A 408 28.72 -33.85 -6.20
N MET A 409 28.76 -33.60 -7.51
CA MET A 409 28.28 -34.54 -8.53
C MET A 409 29.37 -35.50 -9.05
N GLY A 410 30.61 -35.39 -8.56
CA GLY A 410 31.66 -36.40 -8.75
C GLY A 410 32.49 -36.29 -10.03
N ASP A 411 32.21 -35.31 -10.89
CA ASP A 411 32.96 -35.08 -12.14
C ASP A 411 33.76 -33.77 -12.01
N TYR A 412 35.01 -33.86 -11.51
CA TYR A 412 36.21 -33.14 -11.98
C TYR A 412 37.37 -33.30 -10.97
N GLU A 413 38.55 -33.72 -11.45
CA GLU A 413 39.82 -33.29 -10.86
C GLU A 413 40.04 -31.84 -11.32
N SER A 414 39.69 -30.85 -10.51
CA SER A 414 40.07 -29.46 -10.75
C SER A 414 41.33 -29.11 -9.96
N ASP A 415 42.28 -28.39 -10.56
CA ASP A 415 43.49 -27.84 -9.92
C ASP A 415 43.22 -26.84 -8.76
N TYR A 416 41.95 -26.57 -8.44
CA TYR A 416 41.53 -25.63 -7.41
C TYR A 416 40.39 -26.22 -6.57
N GLU A 417 40.72 -26.96 -5.51
CA GLU A 417 39.76 -27.35 -4.47
C GLU A 417 39.58 -26.19 -3.47
N SER A 418 38.34 -25.70 -3.32
CA SER A 418 38.02 -24.75 -2.23
C SER A 418 38.19 -25.45 -0.87
N GLU A 419 38.76 -24.73 0.10
CA GLU A 419 38.99 -25.21 1.49
C GLU A 419 37.69 -25.75 2.12
N ILE A 420 36.54 -25.20 1.72
CA ILE A 420 35.20 -25.61 2.17
C ILE A 420 34.85 -27.02 1.70
N VAL A 421 35.20 -27.35 0.45
CA VAL A 421 34.94 -28.66 -0.17
C VAL A 421 35.79 -29.73 0.52
N GLN A 422 37.05 -29.41 0.81
CA GLN A 422 37.95 -30.31 1.55
C GLN A 422 37.43 -30.60 2.97
N LEU A 423 37.00 -29.56 3.71
CA LEU A 423 36.41 -29.72 5.05
C LEU A 423 35.15 -30.60 5.08
N LEU A 424 34.34 -30.57 4.02
CA LEU A 424 33.13 -31.38 3.90
C LEU A 424 33.42 -32.82 3.45
N LYS A 425 34.44 -33.01 2.59
CA LYS A 425 34.97 -34.32 2.19
C LYS A 425 35.60 -35.07 3.38
N ASP A 426 36.41 -34.38 4.19
CA ASP A 426 37.08 -34.93 5.37
C ASP A 426 36.09 -35.47 6.43
N GLN A 427 34.85 -34.98 6.42
CA GLN A 427 33.77 -35.39 7.32
C GLN A 427 32.81 -36.44 6.73
N ASN A 428 33.11 -36.97 5.52
CA ASN A 428 32.40 -38.07 4.88
C ASN A 428 30.89 -37.84 4.67
N LYS A 429 30.52 -36.61 4.27
CA LYS A 429 29.12 -36.12 4.15
C LYS A 429 28.69 -35.76 2.72
N ALA A 430 29.41 -36.21 1.70
CA ALA A 430 29.05 -35.98 0.29
C ALA A 430 27.82 -36.83 -0.10
N ILE A 431 26.69 -36.17 -0.30
CA ILE A 431 25.41 -36.77 -0.73
C ILE A 431 24.99 -36.05 -2.01
N LEU A 432 24.52 -36.81 -3.01
CA LEU A 432 23.99 -36.25 -4.26
C LEU A 432 22.81 -35.28 -3.98
N PRO A 433 22.81 -34.07 -4.55
CA PRO A 433 21.70 -33.13 -4.40
C PRO A 433 20.41 -33.68 -5.04
N ASP A 434 19.26 -33.41 -4.42
CA ASP A 434 17.97 -33.74 -4.99
C ASP A 434 17.58 -32.78 -6.14
N SER A 435 16.55 -33.17 -6.91
CA SER A 435 16.07 -32.38 -8.06
C SER A 435 15.65 -30.96 -7.66
N ASP A 436 15.08 -30.79 -6.46
CA ASP A 436 14.64 -29.49 -5.94
C ASP A 436 15.82 -28.57 -5.61
N THR A 437 16.91 -29.11 -5.03
CA THR A 437 18.13 -28.35 -4.77
C THR A 437 18.76 -27.87 -6.09
N LEU A 438 18.87 -28.76 -7.08
CA LEU A 438 19.40 -28.40 -8.41
C LEU A 438 18.53 -27.36 -9.12
N SER A 439 17.20 -27.47 -9.02
CA SER A 439 16.28 -26.49 -9.62
C SER A 439 16.38 -25.12 -8.96
N SER A 440 16.55 -25.08 -7.63
CA SER A 440 16.75 -23.85 -6.86
C SER A 440 18.08 -23.17 -7.22
N VAL A 441 19.14 -23.93 -7.48
CA VAL A 441 20.42 -23.37 -7.94
C VAL A 441 20.25 -22.72 -9.30
N ILE A 442 19.63 -23.42 -10.27
CA ILE A 442 19.40 -22.89 -11.61
C ILE A 442 18.59 -21.57 -11.53
N ASP A 443 17.54 -21.52 -10.71
CA ASP A 443 16.78 -20.29 -10.44
C ASP A 443 17.67 -19.15 -9.90
N CYS A 444 18.55 -19.47 -8.95
CA CYS A 444 19.47 -18.49 -8.37
C CYS A 444 20.51 -17.99 -9.38
N LEU A 445 21.06 -18.86 -10.22
CA LEU A 445 22.01 -18.48 -11.28
C LEU A 445 21.35 -17.57 -12.32
N VAL A 446 20.11 -17.88 -12.71
CA VAL A 446 19.33 -17.05 -13.62
C VAL A 446 19.04 -15.68 -13.01
N LYS A 447 18.63 -15.62 -11.73
CA LYS A 447 18.42 -14.36 -11.00
C LYS A 447 19.70 -13.53 -10.84
N ALA A 448 20.86 -14.18 -10.80
CA ALA A 448 22.17 -13.53 -10.76
C ALA A 448 22.69 -13.10 -12.14
N ASN A 449 21.90 -13.22 -13.22
CA ASN A 449 22.30 -12.96 -14.61
C ASN A 449 23.55 -13.77 -15.03
N LYS A 450 23.62 -15.05 -14.63
CA LYS A 450 24.68 -16.00 -15.01
C LYS A 450 24.11 -17.15 -15.81
N VAL A 451 23.44 -16.83 -16.91
CA VAL A 451 22.65 -17.79 -17.70
C VAL A 451 23.54 -18.85 -18.36
N ASP A 452 24.75 -18.50 -18.82
CA ASP A 452 25.70 -19.48 -19.39
C ASP A 452 26.03 -20.62 -18.42
N MET A 453 26.25 -20.27 -17.14
CA MET A 453 26.55 -21.25 -16.10
C MET A 453 25.33 -22.11 -15.79
N ALA A 454 24.13 -21.53 -15.85
CA ALA A 454 22.88 -22.29 -15.68
C ALA A 454 22.66 -23.29 -16.83
N VAL A 455 22.98 -22.91 -18.07
CA VAL A 455 22.94 -23.81 -19.25
C VAL A 455 23.99 -24.91 -19.11
N SER A 456 25.23 -24.59 -18.70
CA SER A 456 26.26 -25.59 -18.43
C SER A 456 25.83 -26.58 -17.36
N LEU A 457 25.27 -26.10 -16.25
CA LEU A 457 24.78 -26.96 -15.17
C LEU A 457 23.67 -27.90 -15.66
N LEU A 458 22.73 -27.40 -16.47
CA LEU A 458 21.68 -28.22 -17.07
C LEU A 458 22.27 -29.33 -17.96
N HIS A 459 23.29 -29.04 -18.77
CA HIS A 459 23.99 -30.06 -19.57
C HIS A 459 24.72 -31.09 -18.71
N VAL A 460 25.39 -30.68 -17.63
CA VAL A 460 26.06 -31.62 -16.72
C VAL A 460 25.05 -32.54 -16.03
N ILE A 461 23.87 -32.04 -15.65
CA ILE A 461 22.77 -32.85 -15.09
C ILE A 461 22.35 -33.94 -16.10
N VAL A 462 22.18 -33.57 -17.38
CA VAL A 462 21.81 -34.51 -18.45
C VAL A 462 22.92 -35.55 -18.70
N GLN A 463 24.20 -35.14 -18.70
CA GLN A 463 25.34 -36.04 -18.90
C GLN A 463 25.47 -37.08 -17.77
N ASN A 464 25.12 -36.71 -16.54
CA ASN A 464 25.11 -37.59 -15.37
C ASN A 464 23.89 -38.54 -15.31
N GLY A 465 23.05 -38.56 -16.36
CA GLY A 465 21.90 -39.47 -16.46
C GLY A 465 20.70 -39.09 -15.57
N LEU A 466 20.70 -37.88 -14.99
CA LEU A 466 19.56 -37.33 -14.27
C LEU A 466 18.58 -36.70 -15.26
N SER A 467 17.27 -36.97 -15.14
CA SER A 467 16.26 -36.28 -15.95
C SER A 467 15.98 -34.88 -15.37
N PRO A 468 16.30 -33.79 -16.07
CA PRO A 468 15.99 -32.45 -15.58
C PRO A 468 14.49 -32.25 -15.45
N SER A 469 14.06 -31.53 -14.42
CA SER A 469 12.64 -31.24 -14.20
C SER A 469 12.16 -30.15 -15.16
N LEU A 470 10.85 -30.09 -15.40
CA LEU A 470 10.22 -29.02 -16.18
C LEU A 470 10.56 -27.62 -15.61
N MET A 471 10.71 -27.50 -14.29
CA MET A 471 11.08 -26.26 -13.61
C MET A 471 12.50 -25.81 -13.99
N MET A 472 13.46 -26.73 -14.10
CA MET A 472 14.83 -26.42 -14.50
C MET A 472 14.86 -25.83 -15.92
N TYR A 473 14.20 -26.47 -16.87
CA TYR A 473 14.09 -25.97 -18.24
C TYR A 473 13.42 -24.60 -18.29
N ASN A 474 12.31 -24.42 -17.57
CA ASN A 474 11.59 -23.13 -17.54
C ASN A 474 12.46 -21.99 -17.02
N ASN A 475 13.23 -22.22 -15.95
CA ASN A 475 14.10 -21.20 -15.36
C ASN A 475 15.23 -20.81 -16.33
N VAL A 476 15.89 -21.79 -16.95
CA VAL A 476 16.96 -21.51 -17.94
C VAL A 476 16.40 -20.78 -19.17
N ILE A 477 15.26 -21.23 -19.71
CA ILE A 477 14.60 -20.58 -20.85
C ILE A 477 14.19 -19.14 -20.50
N GLU A 478 13.64 -18.90 -19.31
CA GLU A 478 13.32 -17.55 -18.84
C GLU A 478 14.57 -16.65 -18.78
N GLY A 479 15.68 -17.18 -18.25
CA GLY A 479 16.97 -16.47 -18.21
C GLY A 479 17.49 -16.12 -19.60
N LEU A 480 17.52 -17.10 -20.52
CA LEU A 480 17.93 -16.88 -21.90
C LEU A 480 17.05 -15.85 -22.60
N CYS A 481 15.73 -15.89 -22.36
CA CYS A 481 14.78 -14.93 -22.90
C CYS A 481 15.05 -13.50 -22.39
N LYS A 482 15.40 -13.34 -21.11
CA LYS A 482 15.77 -12.03 -20.52
C LYS A 482 17.06 -11.45 -21.10
N GLU A 483 18.05 -12.29 -21.41
CA GLU A 483 19.26 -11.87 -22.13
C GLU A 483 19.03 -11.73 -23.65
N GLY A 484 17.80 -11.99 -24.10
CA GLY A 484 17.38 -11.98 -25.47
C GLY A 484 17.74 -13.25 -26.26
N ARG A 485 18.56 -14.18 -25.79
CA ARG A 485 19.10 -15.34 -26.55
C ARG A 485 18.03 -16.35 -27.04
N SER A 486 17.24 -15.96 -28.04
CA SER A 486 16.08 -16.70 -28.54
C SER A 486 16.44 -18.03 -29.21
N GLU A 487 17.54 -18.09 -29.96
CA GLU A 487 17.96 -19.32 -30.65
C GLU A 487 18.28 -20.46 -29.66
N GLU A 488 19.00 -20.15 -28.58
CA GLU A 488 19.33 -21.13 -27.54
C GLU A 488 18.08 -21.55 -26.77
N SER A 489 17.17 -20.62 -26.49
CA SER A 489 15.88 -20.95 -25.87
C SER A 489 15.03 -21.89 -26.76
N LEU A 490 15.07 -21.71 -28.09
CA LEU A 490 14.39 -22.57 -29.05
C LEU A 490 15.06 -23.95 -29.20
N LYS A 491 16.38 -24.04 -29.06
CA LYS A 491 17.12 -25.31 -29.00
C LYS A 491 16.71 -26.10 -27.76
N LEU A 492 16.74 -25.48 -26.58
CA LEU A 492 16.30 -26.12 -25.34
C LEU A 492 14.84 -26.56 -25.39
N LEU A 493 13.96 -25.76 -26.02
CA LEU A 493 12.57 -26.16 -26.26
C LEU A 493 12.46 -27.47 -27.07
N GLY A 494 13.38 -27.71 -28.02
CA GLY A 494 13.43 -28.95 -28.81
C GLY A 494 13.90 -30.17 -28.03
N GLU A 495 14.63 -29.99 -26.92
CA GLU A 495 15.07 -31.06 -26.03
C GLU A 495 13.97 -31.48 -25.03
N MET A 496 12.97 -30.62 -24.81
CA MET A 496 11.86 -30.89 -23.91
C MET A 496 10.85 -31.86 -24.51
N LYS A 497 10.43 -32.87 -23.74
CA LYS A 497 9.37 -33.81 -24.15
C LYS A 497 7.99 -33.16 -24.18
N GLU A 498 7.66 -32.40 -23.14
CA GLU A 498 6.36 -31.72 -22.97
C GLU A 498 6.60 -30.30 -22.45
N PRO A 499 6.56 -29.27 -23.33
CA PRO A 499 6.69 -27.89 -22.90
C PRO A 499 5.39 -27.40 -22.24
N SER A 500 5.54 -26.47 -21.29
CA SER A 500 4.39 -25.83 -20.64
C SER A 500 3.91 -24.59 -21.39
N GLN A 501 2.66 -24.16 -21.15
CA GLN A 501 2.15 -22.88 -21.66
C GLN A 501 3.07 -21.70 -21.27
N PHE A 502 3.64 -21.74 -20.06
CA PHE A 502 4.58 -20.74 -19.58
C PHE A 502 5.86 -20.72 -20.43
N THR A 503 6.46 -21.90 -20.69
CA THR A 503 7.68 -22.04 -21.51
C THR A 503 7.51 -21.38 -22.88
N LEU A 504 6.42 -21.72 -23.58
CA LEU A 504 6.14 -21.20 -24.91
C LEU A 504 5.88 -19.68 -24.88
N ASN A 505 5.14 -19.19 -23.88
CA ASN A 505 4.88 -17.75 -23.77
C ASN A 505 6.12 -16.93 -23.38
N CYS A 506 7.06 -17.48 -22.60
CA CYS A 506 8.34 -16.83 -22.32
C CYS A 506 9.17 -16.63 -23.60
N ILE A 507 9.29 -17.67 -24.42
CA ILE A 507 9.98 -17.58 -25.72
C ILE A 507 9.25 -16.61 -26.65
N TYR A 508 7.93 -16.64 -26.67
CA TYR A 508 7.11 -15.73 -27.46
C TYR A 508 7.32 -14.26 -27.05
N SER A 509 7.47 -13.97 -25.75
CA SER A 509 7.87 -12.64 -25.26
C SER A 509 9.22 -12.20 -25.79
N CYS A 510 10.21 -13.09 -25.76
CA CYS A 510 11.56 -12.80 -26.26
C CYS A 510 11.57 -12.50 -27.77
N LEU A 511 10.83 -13.30 -28.55
CA LEU A 511 10.65 -13.08 -29.99
C LEU A 511 9.92 -11.77 -30.28
N ALA A 512 8.88 -11.46 -29.50
CA ALA A 512 8.19 -10.16 -29.56
C ALA A 512 9.13 -9.00 -29.29
N GLU A 513 10.04 -9.14 -28.33
CA GLU A 513 11.02 -8.11 -28.01
C GLU A 513 12.05 -7.87 -29.12
N ARG A 514 12.41 -8.91 -29.85
CA ARG A 514 13.35 -8.88 -30.98
C ARG A 514 12.72 -8.54 -32.33
N CYS A 515 11.41 -8.39 -32.40
CA CYS A 515 10.68 -8.19 -33.67
C CYS A 515 10.86 -9.35 -34.68
N ASP A 516 11.05 -10.58 -34.19
CA ASP A 516 11.17 -11.78 -35.01
C ASP A 516 9.78 -12.36 -35.32
N VAL A 517 9.22 -11.92 -36.46
CA VAL A 517 7.89 -12.33 -36.92
C VAL A 517 7.87 -13.80 -37.34
N ALA A 518 8.92 -14.27 -38.04
CA ALA A 518 8.96 -15.64 -38.55
C ALA A 518 9.05 -16.64 -37.40
N GLY A 519 9.95 -16.40 -36.44
CA GLY A 519 10.05 -17.20 -35.22
C GLY A 519 8.76 -17.18 -34.40
N ALA A 520 8.10 -16.02 -34.30
CA ALA A 520 6.83 -15.90 -33.59
C ALA A 520 5.72 -16.74 -34.23
N VAL A 521 5.57 -16.72 -35.56
CA VAL A 521 4.57 -17.51 -36.29
C VAL A 521 4.85 -19.02 -36.18
N ASP A 522 6.11 -19.44 -36.29
CA ASP A 522 6.45 -20.86 -36.10
C ASP A 522 6.22 -21.35 -34.66
N LEU A 523 6.39 -20.47 -33.67
CA LEU A 523 6.04 -20.78 -32.28
C LEU A 523 4.52 -20.86 -32.07
N LEU A 524 3.72 -20.05 -32.77
CA LEU A 524 2.25 -20.14 -32.74
C LEU A 524 1.76 -21.48 -33.29
N LYS A 525 2.37 -22.00 -34.36
CA LYS A 525 2.08 -23.36 -34.86
C LYS A 525 2.35 -24.43 -33.81
N LYS A 526 3.47 -24.31 -33.08
CA LYS A 526 3.79 -25.21 -31.96
C LYS A 526 2.78 -25.08 -30.83
N MET A 527 2.42 -23.85 -30.44
CA MET A 527 1.38 -23.60 -29.43
C MET A 527 0.06 -24.26 -29.80
N ARG A 528 -0.37 -24.14 -31.05
CA ARG A 528 -1.57 -24.80 -31.58
C ARG A 528 -1.48 -26.33 -31.49
N PHE A 529 -0.35 -26.91 -31.87
CA PHE A 529 -0.13 -28.36 -31.77
C PHE A 529 -0.27 -28.88 -30.33
N TYR A 530 0.24 -28.13 -29.35
CA TYR A 530 0.10 -28.47 -27.93
C TYR A 530 -1.24 -28.03 -27.31
N GLY A 531 -2.10 -27.32 -28.04
CA GLY A 531 -3.38 -26.81 -27.53
C GLY A 531 -3.25 -25.64 -26.56
N PHE A 532 -2.18 -24.86 -26.64
CA PHE A 532 -1.95 -23.67 -25.83
C PHE A 532 -2.24 -22.38 -26.60
N GLU A 533 -2.70 -21.35 -25.91
CA GLU A 533 -2.95 -20.03 -26.48
C GLU A 533 -1.79 -19.05 -26.19
N PRO A 534 -1.46 -18.18 -27.16
CA PRO A 534 -0.53 -17.07 -26.95
C PRO A 534 -1.14 -16.02 -26.03
N TRP A 535 -0.34 -15.47 -25.13
CA TRP A 535 -0.78 -14.38 -24.28
C TRP A 535 -0.87 -13.07 -25.07
N ILE A 536 -2.04 -12.43 -25.01
CA ILE A 536 -2.40 -11.17 -25.69
C ILE A 536 -1.32 -10.10 -25.54
N LYS A 537 -0.70 -9.99 -24.35
CA LYS A 537 0.34 -9.00 -24.05
C LYS A 537 1.55 -9.10 -24.98
N HIS A 538 1.96 -10.32 -25.36
CA HIS A 538 3.15 -10.54 -26.18
C HIS A 538 2.85 -10.32 -27.66
N SER A 539 1.68 -10.75 -28.14
CA SER A 539 1.20 -10.46 -29.50
C SER A 539 1.08 -8.96 -29.72
N THR A 540 0.50 -8.23 -28.75
CA THR A 540 0.37 -6.76 -28.78
C THR A 540 1.74 -6.09 -28.72
N LEU A 541 2.67 -6.59 -27.89
CA LEU A 541 4.03 -6.06 -27.79
C LEU A 541 4.78 -6.16 -29.12
N LEU A 542 4.69 -7.30 -29.81
CA LEU A 542 5.32 -7.50 -31.12
C LEU A 542 4.79 -6.50 -32.15
N VAL A 543 3.46 -6.36 -32.25
CA VAL A 543 2.83 -5.38 -33.15
C VAL A 543 3.31 -3.96 -32.87
N LYS A 544 3.31 -3.55 -31.59
CA LYS A 544 3.76 -2.21 -31.19
C LYS A 544 5.22 -1.96 -31.56
N LYS A 545 6.12 -2.89 -31.25
CA LYS A 545 7.55 -2.76 -31.58
C LYS A 545 7.82 -2.76 -33.08
N LEU A 546 7.09 -3.57 -33.86
CA LEU A 546 7.19 -3.52 -35.32
C LEU A 546 6.79 -2.15 -35.86
N CYS A 547 5.72 -1.56 -35.33
CA CYS A 547 5.29 -0.22 -35.70
C CYS A 547 6.31 0.87 -35.30
N GLU A 548 6.87 0.81 -34.09
CA GLU A 548 7.93 1.72 -33.63
C GLU A 548 9.19 1.64 -34.52
N ASN A 549 9.49 0.46 -35.05
CA ASN A 549 10.62 0.23 -35.97
C ASN A 549 10.31 0.54 -37.45
N GLY A 550 9.20 1.19 -37.76
CA GLY A 550 8.82 1.51 -39.14
C GLY A 550 8.24 0.34 -39.95
N ARG A 551 8.10 -0.85 -39.36
CA ARG A 551 7.64 -2.09 -40.02
C ARG A 551 6.14 -2.34 -39.81
N ALA A 552 5.32 -1.32 -40.03
CA ALA A 552 3.87 -1.41 -39.76
C ALA A 552 3.14 -2.40 -40.69
N VAL A 553 3.60 -2.58 -41.93
CA VAL A 553 3.04 -3.58 -42.86
C VAL A 553 3.29 -5.00 -42.37
N ASP A 554 4.49 -5.29 -41.86
CA ASP A 554 4.81 -6.59 -41.26
C ASP A 554 3.94 -6.87 -40.03
N ALA A 555 3.59 -5.84 -39.26
CA ALA A 555 2.70 -5.96 -38.11
C ALA A 555 1.28 -6.37 -38.52
N CYS A 556 0.77 -5.86 -39.65
CA CYS A 556 -0.53 -6.24 -40.19
C CYS A 556 -0.51 -7.67 -40.71
N LYS A 557 0.51 -8.02 -41.50
CA LYS A 557 0.70 -9.39 -41.99
C LYS A 557 0.78 -10.39 -40.82
N TYR A 558 1.49 -10.02 -39.76
CA TYR A 558 1.56 -10.84 -38.56
C TYR A 558 0.18 -11.06 -37.91
N LEU A 559 -0.68 -10.03 -37.84
CA LEU A 559 -2.04 -10.19 -37.34
C LEU A 559 -2.86 -11.14 -38.21
N ASP A 560 -2.70 -11.08 -39.54
CA ASP A 560 -3.34 -12.02 -40.47
C ASP A 560 -2.80 -13.45 -40.27
N ASP A 561 -1.49 -13.62 -40.08
CA ASP A 561 -0.87 -14.91 -39.80
C ASP A 561 -1.38 -15.51 -38.48
N VAL A 562 -1.54 -14.70 -37.42
CA VAL A 562 -2.12 -15.12 -36.12
C VAL A 562 -3.56 -15.61 -36.31
N ALA A 563 -4.36 -14.89 -37.10
CA ALA A 563 -5.73 -15.28 -37.41
C ALA A 563 -5.78 -16.55 -38.28
N GLY A 564 -4.88 -16.69 -39.24
CA GLY A 564 -4.73 -17.88 -40.10
C GLY A 564 -4.35 -19.14 -39.32
N GLU A 565 -3.57 -18.99 -38.25
CA GLU A 565 -3.26 -20.09 -37.32
C GLU A 565 -4.43 -20.44 -36.37
N GLY A 566 -5.54 -19.69 -36.40
CA GLY A 566 -6.75 -19.95 -35.63
C GLY A 566 -6.79 -19.28 -34.25
N PHE A 567 -5.94 -18.28 -34.00
CA PHE A 567 -5.97 -17.47 -32.79
C PHE A 567 -6.71 -16.15 -33.02
N PHE A 568 -7.44 -15.68 -32.01
CA PHE A 568 -8.16 -14.41 -32.09
C PHE A 568 -7.27 -13.25 -31.65
N ASN A 569 -7.10 -12.27 -32.53
CA ASN A 569 -6.41 -11.03 -32.19
C ASN A 569 -7.28 -10.16 -31.27
N HIS A 570 -6.64 -9.56 -30.28
CA HIS A 570 -7.32 -8.59 -29.41
C HIS A 570 -7.38 -7.21 -30.08
N MET A 571 -8.46 -6.45 -29.84
CA MET A 571 -8.66 -5.10 -30.39
C MET A 571 -7.49 -4.14 -30.13
N VAL A 572 -6.78 -4.33 -29.02
CA VAL A 572 -5.60 -3.52 -28.65
C VAL A 572 -4.46 -3.70 -29.67
N ALA A 573 -4.24 -4.91 -30.18
CA ALA A 573 -3.21 -5.18 -31.17
C ALA A 573 -3.58 -4.53 -32.52
N TYR A 574 -4.83 -4.65 -32.95
CA TYR A 574 -5.34 -3.95 -34.13
C TYR A 574 -5.23 -2.43 -34.00
N THR A 575 -5.57 -1.87 -32.84
CA THR A 575 -5.45 -0.42 -32.57
C THR A 575 -3.99 0.04 -32.64
N ALA A 576 -3.05 -0.75 -32.11
CA ALA A 576 -1.62 -0.46 -32.21
C ALA A 576 -1.11 -0.51 -33.66
N ALA A 577 -1.59 -1.48 -34.46
CA ALA A 577 -1.27 -1.55 -35.88
C ALA A 577 -1.83 -0.35 -36.67
N VAL A 578 -3.07 0.07 -36.39
CA VAL A 578 -3.69 1.26 -36.98
C VAL A 578 -2.88 2.52 -36.65
N ASP A 579 -2.56 2.75 -35.37
CA ASP A 579 -1.73 3.90 -34.95
C ASP A 579 -0.33 3.87 -35.59
N GLY A 580 0.25 2.67 -35.72
CA GLY A 580 1.53 2.45 -36.40
C GLY A 580 1.49 2.76 -37.90
N LEU A 581 0.47 2.30 -38.62
CA LEU A 581 0.26 2.60 -40.03
C LEU A 581 0.05 4.10 -40.25
N VAL A 582 -0.78 4.75 -39.43
CA VAL A 582 -1.00 6.20 -39.51
C VAL A 582 0.32 6.97 -39.42
N LYS A 583 1.23 6.56 -38.53
CA LYS A 583 2.51 7.24 -38.31
C LYS A 583 3.54 6.95 -39.40
N ASN A 584 3.57 5.73 -39.93
CA ASN A 584 4.63 5.28 -40.86
C ASN A 584 4.24 5.42 -42.33
N GLU A 585 2.98 5.11 -42.66
CA GLU A 585 2.48 4.98 -44.05
C GLU A 585 1.41 6.05 -44.39
N GLY A 586 0.92 6.78 -43.38
CA GLY A 586 -0.07 7.84 -43.53
C GLY A 586 -1.51 7.42 -43.19
N VAL A 587 -2.39 8.42 -43.15
CA VAL A 587 -3.75 8.27 -42.61
C VAL A 587 -4.63 7.33 -43.45
N ASP A 588 -4.46 7.32 -44.78
CA ASP A 588 -5.26 6.48 -45.68
C ASP A 588 -5.08 4.99 -45.41
N ARG A 589 -3.82 4.54 -45.25
CA ARG A 589 -3.51 3.14 -44.92
C ARG A 589 -4.05 2.74 -43.55
N GLY A 590 -3.97 3.63 -42.57
CA GLY A 590 -4.58 3.42 -41.25
C GLY A 590 -6.11 3.31 -41.33
N LEU A 591 -6.75 4.14 -42.16
CA LEU A 591 -8.20 4.14 -42.37
C LEU A 591 -8.67 2.88 -43.09
N GLU A 592 -7.95 2.41 -44.11
CA GLU A 592 -8.21 1.13 -44.79
C GLU A 592 -8.25 -0.02 -43.77
N LEU A 593 -7.19 -0.17 -42.94
CA LEU A 593 -7.15 -1.20 -41.92
C LEU A 593 -8.30 -1.05 -40.90
N PHE A 594 -8.60 0.18 -40.46
CA PHE A 594 -9.71 0.42 -39.55
C PHE A 594 -11.06 -0.03 -40.13
N ARG A 595 -11.29 0.22 -41.42
CA ARG A 595 -12.50 -0.23 -42.13
C ARG A 595 -12.52 -1.75 -42.31
N ASP A 596 -11.38 -2.38 -42.60
CA ASP A 596 -11.26 -3.84 -42.70
C ASP A 596 -11.55 -4.53 -41.37
N ILE A 597 -11.08 -3.96 -40.25
CA ILE A 597 -11.40 -4.44 -38.89
C ILE A 597 -12.92 -4.38 -38.67
N CYS A 598 -13.57 -3.27 -39.02
CA CYS A 598 -15.04 -3.14 -38.93
C CYS A 598 -15.78 -4.15 -39.81
N ALA A 599 -15.31 -4.35 -41.05
CA ALA A 599 -15.92 -5.29 -42.00
C ALA A 599 -15.75 -6.75 -41.56
N SER A 600 -14.67 -7.06 -40.85
CA SER A 600 -14.37 -8.38 -40.29
C SER A 600 -15.17 -8.71 -39.02
N GLY A 601 -16.20 -7.92 -38.70
CA GLY A 601 -17.11 -8.16 -37.57
C GLY A 601 -16.54 -7.79 -36.20
N HIS A 602 -15.35 -7.17 -36.14
CA HIS A 602 -14.81 -6.66 -34.89
C HIS A 602 -15.49 -5.34 -34.53
N SER A 603 -15.59 -5.05 -33.23
CA SER A 603 -16.17 -3.80 -32.72
C SER A 603 -15.06 -2.89 -32.18
N PRO A 604 -14.61 -1.87 -32.95
CA PRO A 604 -13.62 -0.92 -32.46
C PRO A 604 -14.09 -0.21 -31.19
N ASP A 605 -13.18 -0.07 -30.23
CA ASP A 605 -13.45 0.63 -28.99
C ASP A 605 -13.18 2.14 -29.12
N VAL A 606 -13.44 2.88 -28.04
CA VAL A 606 -13.21 4.33 -27.96
C VAL A 606 -11.76 4.70 -28.32
N ILE A 607 -10.79 3.84 -27.98
CA ILE A 607 -9.37 4.12 -28.23
C ILE A 607 -9.08 4.04 -29.73
N ALA A 608 -9.57 3.00 -30.42
CA ALA A 608 -9.42 2.84 -31.86
C ALA A 608 -10.02 4.01 -32.65
N TYR A 609 -11.24 4.44 -32.29
CA TYR A 609 -11.85 5.63 -32.89
C TYR A 609 -11.02 6.90 -32.62
N ASN A 610 -10.53 7.09 -31.40
CA ASN A 610 -9.72 8.25 -31.05
C ASN A 610 -8.42 8.34 -31.82
N VAL A 611 -7.76 7.20 -32.08
CA VAL A 611 -6.56 7.13 -32.93
C VAL A 611 -6.87 7.68 -34.32
N MET A 612 -7.94 7.19 -34.95
CA MET A 612 -8.31 7.62 -36.31
C MET A 612 -8.82 9.06 -36.38
N ILE A 613 -9.68 9.49 -35.45
CA ILE A 613 -10.18 10.87 -35.39
C ILE A 613 -9.01 11.84 -35.24
N LYS A 614 -8.08 11.56 -34.31
CA LYS A 614 -6.88 12.39 -34.10
C LYS A 614 -5.99 12.42 -35.35
N ALA A 615 -5.85 11.29 -36.04
CA ALA A 615 -5.07 11.19 -37.27
C ALA A 615 -5.66 12.08 -38.39
N LEU A 616 -6.98 11.99 -38.61
CA LEU A 616 -7.70 12.77 -39.61
C LEU A 616 -7.68 14.28 -39.30
N CYS A 617 -7.89 14.67 -38.04
CA CYS A 617 -7.78 16.07 -37.61
C CYS A 617 -6.36 16.62 -37.85
N LYS A 618 -5.31 15.84 -37.59
CA LYS A 618 -3.92 16.25 -37.88
C LYS A 618 -3.65 16.38 -39.38
N ALA A 619 -4.32 15.59 -40.21
CA ALA A 619 -4.22 15.65 -41.66
C ALA A 619 -5.14 16.72 -42.30
N SER A 620 -5.79 17.57 -41.49
CA SER A 620 -6.76 18.58 -41.97
C SER A 620 -7.91 17.96 -42.80
N ARG A 621 -8.39 16.79 -42.36
CA ARG A 621 -9.56 16.08 -42.90
C ARG A 621 -10.68 16.04 -41.86
N THR A 622 -11.04 17.20 -41.29
CA THR A 622 -12.01 17.23 -40.17
C THR A 622 -13.41 16.76 -40.55
N THR A 623 -13.81 16.80 -41.82
CA THR A 623 -15.10 16.27 -42.27
C THR A 623 -15.20 14.77 -42.04
N GLU A 624 -14.18 14.02 -42.45
CA GLU A 624 -14.12 12.57 -42.22
C GLU A 624 -13.94 12.23 -40.74
N ALA A 625 -13.25 13.09 -39.99
CA ALA A 625 -13.15 12.96 -38.54
C ALA A 625 -14.53 13.11 -37.86
N ASP A 626 -15.35 14.06 -38.32
CA ASP A 626 -16.71 14.30 -37.83
C ASP A 626 -17.64 13.12 -38.20
N ASP A 627 -17.49 12.56 -39.40
CA ASP A 627 -18.22 11.34 -39.81
C ASP A 627 -17.88 10.16 -38.90
N LEU A 628 -16.59 9.92 -38.59
CA LEU A 628 -16.17 8.88 -37.65
C LEU A 628 -16.63 9.15 -36.21
N PHE A 629 -16.65 10.41 -35.77
CA PHE A 629 -17.19 10.81 -34.48
C PHE A 629 -18.68 10.47 -34.37
N ASN A 630 -19.47 10.84 -35.39
CA ASN A 630 -20.89 10.55 -35.42
C ASN A 630 -21.17 9.04 -35.54
N GLU A 631 -20.34 8.31 -36.30
CA GLU A 631 -20.40 6.84 -36.35
C GLU A 631 -20.17 6.22 -34.97
N MET A 632 -19.13 6.66 -34.25
CA MET A 632 -18.82 6.23 -32.88
C MET A 632 -20.02 6.44 -31.95
N VAL A 633 -20.62 7.63 -31.98
CA VAL A 633 -21.80 7.96 -31.16
C VAL A 633 -23.02 7.10 -31.57
N SER A 634 -23.25 6.89 -32.86
CA SER A 634 -24.36 6.06 -33.36
C SER A 634 -24.27 4.60 -32.92
N LYS A 635 -23.04 4.10 -32.68
CA LYS A 635 -22.75 2.76 -32.15
C LYS A 635 -22.87 2.69 -30.62
N GLY A 636 -23.29 3.77 -29.96
CA GLY A 636 -23.48 3.84 -28.51
C GLY A 636 -22.17 4.02 -27.72
N LEU A 637 -21.05 4.30 -28.40
CA LEU A 637 -19.79 4.60 -27.72
C LEU A 637 -19.79 6.05 -27.26
N LYS A 638 -19.36 6.28 -26.01
CA LYS A 638 -19.28 7.63 -25.44
C LYS A 638 -17.94 8.26 -25.76
N ALA A 639 -17.97 9.44 -26.39
CA ALA A 639 -16.78 10.25 -26.64
C ALA A 639 -16.05 10.57 -25.33
N SER A 640 -14.71 10.52 -25.37
CA SER A 640 -13.88 10.92 -24.23
C SER A 640 -13.39 12.36 -24.40
N VAL A 641 -12.85 12.95 -23.33
CA VAL A 641 -12.24 14.29 -23.36
C VAL A 641 -11.17 14.38 -24.47
N ALA A 642 -10.40 13.31 -24.67
CA ALA A 642 -9.40 13.24 -25.74
C ALA A 642 -10.02 13.26 -27.15
N THR A 643 -11.21 12.68 -27.34
CA THR A 643 -11.96 12.73 -28.60
C THR A 643 -12.35 14.17 -28.91
N TYR A 644 -12.99 14.84 -27.94
CA TYR A 644 -13.41 16.24 -28.05
C TYR A 644 -12.24 17.18 -28.31
N ASN A 645 -11.15 17.02 -27.57
CA ASN A 645 -9.93 17.80 -27.75
C ASN A 645 -9.33 17.65 -29.15
N SER A 646 -9.36 16.45 -29.72
CA SER A 646 -8.85 16.21 -31.08
C SER A 646 -9.70 16.91 -32.14
N MET A 647 -11.04 16.86 -32.01
CA MET A 647 -11.97 17.55 -32.90
C MET A 647 -11.84 19.07 -32.82
N ILE A 648 -11.83 19.62 -31.60
CA ILE A 648 -11.66 21.06 -31.33
C ILE A 648 -10.33 21.57 -31.89
N ASP A 649 -9.23 20.87 -31.62
CA ASP A 649 -7.92 21.24 -32.14
C ASP A 649 -7.87 21.19 -33.68
N GLY A 650 -8.48 20.16 -34.29
CA GLY A 650 -8.60 20.04 -35.75
C GLY A 650 -9.33 21.22 -36.38
N TRP A 651 -10.54 21.53 -35.91
CA TRP A 651 -11.31 22.67 -36.42
C TRP A 651 -10.64 24.01 -36.16
N CYS A 652 -10.00 24.21 -35.00
CA CYS A 652 -9.22 25.41 -34.73
C CYS A 652 -8.06 25.61 -35.73
N LYS A 653 -7.40 24.53 -36.17
CA LYS A 653 -6.30 24.60 -37.14
C LYS A 653 -6.77 24.86 -38.57
N GLU A 654 -7.93 24.36 -38.95
CA GLU A 654 -8.56 24.66 -40.24
C GLU A 654 -9.21 26.04 -40.29
N GLY A 655 -9.39 26.70 -39.14
CA GLY A 655 -10.02 28.02 -39.02
C GLY A 655 -11.54 27.98 -38.82
N GLU A 656 -12.13 26.78 -38.71
CA GLU A 656 -13.56 26.51 -38.49
C GLU A 656 -13.96 26.69 -37.02
N ILE A 657 -13.70 27.88 -36.47
CA ILE A 657 -13.87 28.19 -35.04
C ILE A 657 -15.30 27.98 -34.56
N ASP A 658 -16.31 28.28 -35.38
CA ASP A 658 -17.71 28.14 -34.96
C ASP A 658 -18.11 26.66 -34.77
N ARG A 659 -17.49 25.73 -35.53
CA ARG A 659 -17.63 24.28 -35.30
C ARG A 659 -16.92 23.85 -34.03
N ALA A 660 -15.72 24.37 -33.76
CA ALA A 660 -15.01 24.15 -32.50
C ALA A 660 -15.83 24.64 -31.28
N MET A 661 -16.48 25.80 -31.39
CA MET A 661 -17.36 26.34 -30.35
C MET A 661 -18.65 25.53 -30.18
N SER A 662 -19.20 24.98 -31.26
CA SER A 662 -20.34 24.05 -31.16
C SER A 662 -19.92 22.73 -30.51
N CYS A 663 -18.68 22.29 -30.72
CA CYS A 663 -18.14 21.07 -30.13
C CYS A 663 -17.95 21.16 -28.62
N ILE A 664 -17.47 22.29 -28.10
CA ILE A 664 -17.38 22.49 -26.65
C ILE A 664 -18.78 22.54 -25.99
N ALA A 665 -19.80 23.08 -26.67
CA ALA A 665 -21.17 23.01 -26.18
C ALA A 665 -21.65 21.56 -26.06
N ARG A 666 -21.42 20.73 -27.09
CA ARG A 666 -21.71 19.28 -27.05
C ARG A 666 -20.94 18.56 -25.94
N MET A 667 -19.68 18.94 -25.70
CA MET A 667 -18.86 18.38 -24.62
C MET A 667 -19.51 18.61 -23.24
N TYR A 668 -20.09 19.79 -23.00
CA TYR A 668 -20.85 20.07 -21.77
C TYR A 668 -22.17 19.29 -21.70
N GLU A 669 -22.90 19.17 -22.81
CA GLU A 669 -24.14 18.38 -22.87
C GLU A 669 -23.90 16.90 -22.52
N ASP A 670 -22.73 16.38 -22.88
CA ASP A 670 -22.27 15.02 -22.56
C ASP A 670 -21.69 14.87 -21.13
N GLU A 671 -21.85 15.89 -20.28
CA GLU A 671 -21.31 15.94 -18.90
C GLU A 671 -19.79 15.70 -18.85
N LYS A 672 -19.05 16.27 -19.81
CA LYS A 672 -17.58 16.25 -19.85
C LYS A 672 -17.03 17.65 -19.62
N ASP A 673 -16.15 17.77 -18.63
CA ASP A 673 -15.48 19.02 -18.34
C ASP A 673 -14.27 19.26 -19.26
N PRO A 674 -14.18 20.43 -19.92
CA PRO A 674 -12.99 20.85 -20.66
C PRO A 674 -11.74 20.86 -19.78
N ASP A 675 -10.62 20.39 -20.34
CA ASP A 675 -9.32 20.39 -19.67
C ASP A 675 -8.41 21.49 -20.22
N VAL A 676 -7.18 21.55 -19.70
CA VAL A 676 -6.16 22.52 -20.11
C VAL A 676 -5.91 22.44 -21.63
N ILE A 677 -5.97 21.25 -22.23
CA ILE A 677 -5.76 21.06 -23.67
C ILE A 677 -6.93 21.68 -24.45
N THR A 678 -8.17 21.46 -24.01
CA THR A 678 -9.37 22.05 -24.63
C THR A 678 -9.26 23.58 -24.71
N TYR A 679 -9.01 24.24 -23.57
CA TYR A 679 -8.91 25.70 -23.51
C TYR A 679 -7.71 26.22 -24.30
N THR A 680 -6.56 25.53 -24.23
CA THR A 680 -5.36 25.94 -24.99
C THR A 680 -5.61 25.92 -26.50
N SER A 681 -6.26 24.88 -27.03
CA SER A 681 -6.61 24.80 -28.46
C SER A 681 -7.61 25.87 -28.88
N LEU A 682 -8.61 26.18 -28.05
CA LEU A 682 -9.58 27.25 -28.32
C LEU A 682 -8.94 28.64 -28.28
N ILE A 683 -8.13 28.93 -27.26
CA ILE A 683 -7.42 30.22 -27.13
C ILE A 683 -6.51 30.43 -28.34
N HIS A 684 -5.73 29.41 -28.71
CA HIS A 684 -4.86 29.49 -29.88
C HIS A 684 -5.67 29.72 -31.16
N GLY A 685 -6.73 28.93 -31.40
CA GLY A 685 -7.60 29.04 -32.57
C GLY A 685 -8.26 30.42 -32.69
N LEU A 686 -8.85 30.92 -31.60
CA LEU A 686 -9.52 32.22 -31.54
C LEU A 686 -8.55 33.38 -31.85
N CYS A 687 -7.32 33.32 -31.33
CA CYS A 687 -6.30 34.29 -31.66
C CYS A 687 -5.88 34.24 -33.15
N VAL A 688 -5.70 33.04 -33.71
CA VAL A 688 -5.34 32.87 -35.14
C VAL A 688 -6.45 33.41 -36.05
N SER A 689 -7.72 33.22 -35.67
CA SER A 689 -8.87 33.76 -36.39
C SER A 689 -9.16 35.24 -36.12
N GLY A 690 -8.28 35.95 -35.41
CA GLY A 690 -8.40 37.40 -35.17
C GLY A 690 -9.50 37.78 -34.16
N ARG A 691 -9.91 36.87 -33.27
CA ARG A 691 -10.93 37.08 -32.23
C ARG A 691 -10.30 37.08 -30.80
N PRO A 692 -9.33 37.95 -30.49
CA PRO A 692 -8.59 37.92 -29.22
C PRO A 692 -9.46 38.16 -27.97
N GLY A 693 -10.54 38.94 -28.07
CA GLY A 693 -11.45 39.20 -26.95
C GLY A 693 -12.17 37.93 -26.47
N GLU A 694 -12.55 37.06 -27.40
CA GLU A 694 -13.14 35.76 -27.05
C GLU A 694 -12.11 34.78 -26.50
N ALA A 695 -10.85 34.85 -26.97
CA ALA A 695 -9.75 34.08 -26.39
C ALA A 695 -9.54 34.45 -24.92
N ILE A 696 -9.58 35.74 -24.57
CA ILE A 696 -9.52 36.22 -23.18
C ILE A 696 -10.73 35.74 -22.37
N SER A 697 -11.92 35.72 -22.97
CA SER A 697 -13.10 35.16 -22.30
C SER A 697 -12.93 33.69 -21.96
N ARG A 698 -12.36 32.87 -22.85
CA ARG A 698 -12.05 31.45 -22.60
C ARG A 698 -10.96 31.28 -21.54
N TRP A 699 -9.97 32.17 -21.52
CA TRP A 699 -8.94 32.19 -20.47
C TRP A 699 -9.51 32.47 -19.07
N ASN A 700 -10.43 33.42 -18.96
CA ASN A 700 -11.08 33.72 -17.68
C ASN A 700 -11.99 32.58 -17.24
N GLU A 701 -12.76 32.00 -18.17
CA GLU A 701 -13.59 30.83 -17.89
C GLU A 701 -12.75 29.64 -17.39
N MET A 702 -11.58 29.41 -17.98
CA MET A 702 -10.64 28.39 -17.54
C MET A 702 -10.21 28.61 -16.07
N LYS A 703 -9.95 29.86 -15.67
CA LYS A 703 -9.61 30.21 -14.27
C LYS A 703 -10.81 30.04 -13.33
N ASP A 704 -12.00 30.46 -13.74
CA ASP A 704 -13.22 30.39 -12.92
C ASP A 704 -13.64 28.94 -12.60
N ARG A 705 -13.19 27.98 -13.42
CA ARG A 705 -13.43 26.55 -13.24
C ARG A 705 -12.28 25.80 -12.57
N ASP A 706 -11.35 26.49 -11.91
CA ASP A 706 -10.17 25.93 -11.25
C ASP A 706 -9.25 25.11 -12.18
N CYS A 707 -9.35 25.32 -13.51
CA CYS A 707 -8.46 24.69 -14.48
C CYS A 707 -7.20 25.55 -14.63
N SER A 708 -6.09 25.14 -14.00
CA SER A 708 -4.89 25.98 -13.94
C SER A 708 -4.18 26.10 -15.30
N PRO A 709 -4.00 27.30 -15.87
CA PRO A 709 -3.25 27.49 -17.12
C PRO A 709 -1.80 27.05 -16.98
N ASN A 710 -1.29 26.32 -17.98
CA ASN A 710 0.12 25.91 -18.01
C ASN A 710 0.95 26.86 -18.90
N ILE A 711 2.27 26.63 -18.93
CA ILE A 711 3.21 27.41 -19.73
C ILE A 711 2.79 27.49 -21.22
N ILE A 712 2.28 26.39 -21.79
CA ILE A 712 1.86 26.34 -23.20
C ILE A 712 0.62 27.22 -23.42
N THR A 713 -0.34 27.23 -22.47
CA THR A 713 -1.53 28.08 -22.54
C THR A 713 -1.15 29.56 -22.49
N PHE A 714 -0.25 29.95 -21.59
CA PHE A 714 0.27 31.33 -21.52
C PHE A 714 0.96 31.74 -22.83
N MET A 715 1.85 30.88 -23.33
CA MET A 715 2.55 31.13 -24.59
C MET A 715 1.57 31.32 -25.76
N ALA A 716 0.57 30.45 -25.88
CA ALA A 716 -0.45 30.52 -26.93
C ALA A 716 -1.25 31.84 -26.87
N LEU A 717 -1.66 32.26 -25.66
CA LEU A 717 -2.40 33.51 -25.48
C LEU A 717 -1.52 34.73 -25.80
N ILE A 718 -0.31 34.83 -25.23
CA ILE A 718 0.58 35.99 -25.40
C ILE A 718 0.96 36.15 -26.87
N GLN A 719 1.40 35.07 -27.53
CA GLN A 719 1.75 35.11 -28.95
C GLN A 719 0.54 35.44 -29.83
N GLY A 720 -0.63 34.90 -29.49
CA GLY A 720 -1.89 35.19 -30.16
C GLY A 720 -2.28 36.66 -30.09
N LEU A 721 -2.30 37.23 -28.89
CA LEU A 721 -2.59 38.65 -28.65
C LEU A 721 -1.58 39.56 -29.36
N CYS A 722 -0.29 39.19 -29.34
CA CYS A 722 0.76 39.91 -30.06
C CYS A 722 0.49 39.97 -31.57
N LYS A 723 0.05 38.87 -32.18
CA LYS A 723 -0.32 38.79 -33.60
C LYS A 723 -1.56 39.62 -33.93
N CYS A 724 -2.51 39.72 -33.00
CA CYS A 724 -3.68 40.59 -33.14
C CYS A 724 -3.40 42.07 -32.86
N GLY A 725 -2.17 42.44 -32.48
CA GLY A 725 -1.78 43.82 -32.16
C GLY A 725 -2.20 44.29 -30.75
N TRP A 726 -2.66 43.39 -29.88
CA TRP A 726 -3.06 43.68 -28.49
C TRP A 726 -1.84 43.55 -27.57
N SER A 727 -0.81 44.35 -27.83
CA SER A 727 0.51 44.22 -27.20
C SER A 727 0.50 44.54 -25.69
N ASN A 728 -0.37 45.46 -25.26
CA ASN A 728 -0.46 45.86 -23.85
C ASN A 728 -1.09 44.75 -23.01
N GLU A 729 -2.17 44.15 -23.52
CA GLU A 729 -2.84 43.00 -22.89
C GLU A 729 -1.91 41.79 -22.87
N ALA A 730 -1.18 41.52 -23.96
CA ALA A 730 -0.17 40.47 -24.02
C ALA A 730 0.92 40.66 -22.95
N LEU A 731 1.33 41.90 -22.67
CA LEU A 731 2.30 42.22 -21.63
C LEU A 731 1.77 41.92 -20.21
N VAL A 732 0.48 42.13 -19.95
CA VAL A 732 -0.14 41.79 -18.65
C VAL A 732 -0.03 40.28 -18.38
N TYR A 733 -0.40 39.45 -19.36
CA TYR A 733 -0.29 37.99 -19.22
C TYR A 733 1.17 37.51 -19.17
N PHE A 734 2.09 38.20 -19.84
CA PHE A 734 3.52 37.93 -19.73
C PHE A 734 4.04 38.18 -18.31
N ARG A 735 3.63 39.27 -17.65
CA ARG A 735 4.00 39.52 -16.25
C ARG A 735 3.35 38.53 -15.29
N GLU A 736 2.08 38.16 -15.50
CA GLU A 736 1.42 37.09 -14.73
C GLU A 736 2.16 35.74 -14.85
N MET A 737 2.66 35.42 -16.04
CA MET A 737 3.47 34.21 -16.28
C MET A 737 4.76 34.22 -15.45
N GLU A 738 5.44 35.36 -15.34
CA GLU A 738 6.65 35.53 -14.54
C GLU A 738 6.39 35.49 -13.03
N GLU A 739 5.29 36.11 -12.57
CA GLU A 739 4.85 36.05 -11.16
C GLU A 739 4.58 34.62 -10.69
N LYS A 740 4.17 33.75 -11.61
CA LYS A 740 3.94 32.32 -11.38
C LYS A 740 5.20 31.47 -11.54
N GLU A 741 6.38 32.09 -11.65
CA GLU A 741 7.68 31.43 -11.83
C GLU A 741 7.74 30.51 -13.06
N MET A 742 6.90 30.77 -14.08
CA MET A 742 6.95 30.04 -15.35
C MET A 742 7.95 30.73 -16.27
N GLU A 743 8.96 30.00 -16.74
CA GLU A 743 10.02 30.58 -17.56
C GLU A 743 9.58 30.80 -19.02
N PRO A 744 9.51 32.05 -19.52
CA PRO A 744 9.12 32.29 -20.91
C PRO A 744 10.22 31.86 -21.88
N ASP A 745 9.83 31.28 -23.00
CA ASP A 745 10.76 30.93 -24.08
C ASP A 745 11.13 32.17 -24.92
N SER A 746 12.19 32.04 -25.72
CA SER A 746 12.66 33.13 -26.58
C SER A 746 11.59 33.58 -27.60
N ALA A 747 10.68 32.69 -28.00
CA ALA A 747 9.61 33.00 -28.96
C ALA A 747 8.56 33.95 -28.38
N VAL A 748 8.20 33.83 -27.10
CA VAL A 748 7.31 34.76 -26.40
C VAL A 748 7.92 36.17 -26.33
N TYR A 749 9.18 36.28 -25.90
CA TYR A 749 9.89 37.58 -25.86
C TYR A 749 9.90 38.25 -27.23
N LEU A 750 10.25 37.50 -28.29
CA LEU A 750 10.32 38.03 -29.65
C LEU A 750 8.95 38.40 -30.21
N SER A 751 7.90 37.65 -29.85
CA SER A 751 6.52 37.99 -30.24
C SER A 751 6.08 39.32 -29.63
N LEU A 752 6.39 39.57 -28.35
CA LEU A 752 6.13 40.85 -27.69
C LEU A 752 6.95 41.99 -28.29
N VAL A 753 8.26 41.79 -28.48
CA VAL A 753 9.16 42.76 -29.11
C VAL A 753 8.66 43.15 -30.50
N GLY A 754 8.34 42.15 -31.34
CA GLY A 754 7.81 42.37 -32.68
C GLY A 754 6.48 43.10 -32.69
N SER A 755 5.57 42.76 -31.76
CA SER A 755 4.26 43.41 -31.61
C SER A 755 4.42 44.88 -31.20
N PHE A 756 5.25 45.18 -30.19
CA PHE A 756 5.51 46.56 -29.76
C PHE A 756 6.21 47.40 -30.84
N LEU A 757 7.16 46.82 -31.56
CA LEU A 757 7.79 47.48 -32.71
C LEU A 757 6.77 47.80 -33.82
N SER A 758 5.85 46.87 -34.11
CA SER A 758 4.80 47.07 -35.11
C SER A 758 3.76 48.11 -34.68
N SER A 759 3.50 48.24 -33.38
CA SER A 759 2.64 49.29 -32.80
C SER A 759 3.32 50.67 -32.69
N GLY A 760 4.60 50.79 -33.03
CA GLY A 760 5.38 52.03 -32.92
C GLY A 760 5.92 52.34 -31.51
N ASN A 761 5.69 51.48 -30.53
CA ASN A 761 6.17 51.65 -29.15
C ASN A 761 7.58 51.04 -28.97
N ILE A 762 8.58 51.72 -29.54
CA ILE A 762 9.99 51.27 -29.54
C ILE A 762 10.53 51.14 -28.10
N SER A 763 10.15 52.04 -27.19
CA SER A 763 10.64 52.03 -25.81
C SER A 763 10.22 50.78 -25.03
N ALA A 764 8.94 50.38 -25.12
CA ALA A 764 8.45 49.17 -24.47
C ALA A 764 9.07 47.91 -25.09
N GLY A 765 9.13 47.85 -26.43
CA GLY A 765 9.77 46.74 -27.15
C GLY A 765 11.25 46.58 -26.76
N PHE A 766 11.99 47.67 -26.62
CA PHE A 766 13.39 47.63 -26.21
C PHE A 766 13.57 47.17 -24.76
N GLY A 767 12.65 47.56 -23.86
CA GLY A 767 12.63 47.09 -22.48
C GLY A 767 12.55 45.56 -22.39
N ILE A 768 11.62 44.95 -23.14
CA ILE A 768 11.44 43.49 -23.21
C ILE A 768 12.64 42.81 -23.87
N PHE A 769 13.20 43.40 -24.94
CA PHE A 769 14.41 42.86 -25.58
C PHE A 769 15.61 42.85 -24.63
N ARG A 770 15.80 43.92 -23.85
CA ARG A 770 16.85 44.00 -22.83
C ARG A 770 16.66 42.93 -21.75
N GLU A 771 15.42 42.73 -21.30
CA GLU A 771 15.08 41.71 -20.31
C GLU A 771 15.44 40.30 -20.81
N MET A 772 15.11 39.97 -22.06
CA MET A 772 15.45 38.70 -22.71
C MET A 772 16.98 38.44 -22.70
N VAL A 773 17.78 39.45 -23.04
CA VAL A 773 19.25 39.36 -23.07
C VAL A 773 19.82 39.20 -21.65
N CYS A 774 19.33 39.98 -20.68
CA CYS A 774 19.78 39.91 -19.30
C CYS A 774 19.48 38.54 -18.65
N LYS A 775 18.37 37.90 -19.01
CA LYS A 775 18.00 36.55 -18.55
C LYS A 775 18.69 35.41 -19.33
N GLY A 776 19.57 35.73 -20.28
CA GLY A 776 20.32 34.74 -21.07
C GLY A 776 19.46 33.96 -22.07
N ARG A 777 18.31 34.50 -22.49
CA ARG A 777 17.34 33.83 -23.37
C ARG A 777 17.46 34.25 -24.84
N PHE A 778 18.64 34.69 -25.26
CA PHE A 778 18.87 35.06 -26.66
C PHE A 778 18.91 33.79 -27.54
N PRO A 779 18.20 33.73 -28.69
CA PRO A 779 18.20 32.54 -29.54
C PRO A 779 19.60 32.17 -30.07
N ILE A 780 19.84 30.87 -30.28
CA ILE A 780 21.08 30.35 -30.85
C ILE A 780 21.06 30.53 -32.39
N LEU A 781 22.23 30.69 -33.02
CA LEU A 781 22.42 31.02 -34.46
C LEU A 781 21.62 30.14 -35.46
N VAL A 782 21.22 28.93 -35.06
CA VAL A 782 20.52 27.93 -35.91
C VAL A 782 18.99 27.99 -35.75
N ASP A 783 18.46 28.78 -34.80
CA ASP A 783 17.03 28.92 -34.55
C ASP A 783 16.40 29.94 -35.51
N ARG A 784 15.20 29.67 -36.06
CA ARG A 784 14.38 30.63 -36.81
C ARG A 784 14.14 31.93 -36.02
N ASN A 785 14.09 31.83 -34.69
CA ASN A 785 13.97 32.96 -33.78
C ASN A 785 15.19 33.90 -33.80
N TYR A 786 16.37 33.41 -34.17
CA TYR A 786 17.59 34.22 -34.28
C TYR A 786 17.44 35.33 -35.32
N LEU A 787 16.85 35.02 -36.48
CA LEU A 787 16.61 36.00 -37.54
C LEU A 787 15.64 37.10 -37.08
N LEU A 788 14.61 36.74 -36.32
CA LEU A 788 13.66 37.69 -35.72
C LEU A 788 14.35 38.58 -34.68
N ALA A 789 15.24 38.02 -33.86
CA ALA A 789 16.04 38.77 -32.90
C ALA A 789 17.00 39.75 -33.59
N VAL A 790 17.61 39.36 -34.71
CA VAL A 790 18.48 40.22 -35.52
C VAL A 790 17.70 41.35 -36.18
N ASP A 791 16.52 41.07 -36.76
CA ASP A 791 15.64 42.11 -37.33
C ASP A 791 15.20 43.14 -36.27
N ALA A 792 14.79 42.66 -35.09
CA ALA A 792 14.47 43.52 -33.96
C ALA A 792 15.70 44.36 -33.54
N THR A 793 16.88 43.75 -33.47
CA THR A 793 18.13 44.46 -33.13
C THR A 793 18.43 45.58 -34.12
N ASN A 794 18.30 45.33 -35.43
CA ASN A 794 18.51 46.34 -36.47
C ASN A 794 17.53 47.52 -36.34
N LYS A 795 16.26 47.24 -36.01
CA LYS A 795 15.25 48.28 -35.75
C LYS A 795 15.59 49.11 -34.51
N PHE A 796 16.14 48.50 -33.47
CA PHE A 796 16.60 49.23 -32.28
C PHE A 796 17.92 49.99 -32.50
N VAL A 797 18.82 49.53 -33.39
CA VAL A 797 20.04 50.28 -33.75
C VAL A 797 19.70 51.57 -34.51
N ALA A 798 18.63 51.56 -35.31
CA ALA A 798 18.18 52.72 -36.06
C ALA A 798 17.57 53.84 -35.18
N ASP A 799 17.13 53.52 -33.95
CA ASP A 799 16.63 54.51 -33.00
C ASP A 799 17.76 55.08 -32.12
N PHE A 800 17.87 56.42 -32.10
CA PHE A 800 18.94 57.13 -31.40
C PHE A 800 18.97 56.86 -29.89
N ARG A 801 17.82 56.54 -29.26
CA ARG A 801 17.72 56.36 -27.81
C ARG A 801 18.21 54.98 -27.35
N THR A 802 18.13 53.98 -28.22
CA THR A 802 18.47 52.58 -27.91
C THR A 802 19.86 52.16 -28.42
N SER A 803 20.41 52.88 -29.40
CA SER A 803 21.68 52.59 -30.08
C SER A 803 22.90 52.50 -29.12
N CYS A 804 23.06 53.44 -28.18
CA CYS A 804 24.24 53.48 -27.28
C CYS A 804 24.37 52.24 -26.37
N TYR A 805 23.24 51.64 -25.96
CA TYR A 805 23.25 50.48 -25.07
C TYR A 805 23.58 49.18 -25.82
N LEU A 806 23.09 49.04 -27.06
CA LEU A 806 23.39 47.89 -27.92
C LEU A 806 24.88 47.79 -28.23
N THR A 807 25.56 48.93 -28.43
CA THR A 807 27.02 48.95 -28.64
C THR A 807 27.80 48.42 -27.43
N GLY A 808 27.28 48.59 -26.21
CA GLY A 808 27.86 48.03 -24.98
C GLY A 808 27.68 46.52 -24.88
N LEU A 809 26.47 46.02 -25.12
CA LEU A 809 26.18 44.58 -25.06
C LEU A 809 26.93 43.74 -26.11
N ILE A 810 27.20 44.32 -27.29
CA ILE A 810 28.03 43.70 -28.33
C ILE A 810 29.50 43.62 -27.88
N LYS A 811 30.03 44.67 -27.24
CA LYS A 811 31.40 44.68 -26.70
C LYS A 811 31.59 43.67 -25.56
N ASP A 812 30.55 43.45 -24.75
CA ASP A 812 30.55 42.50 -23.65
C ASP A 812 30.33 41.04 -24.08
N GLY A 813 30.21 40.77 -25.39
CA GLY A 813 30.02 39.42 -25.95
C GLY A 813 28.66 38.79 -25.66
N ARG A 814 27.69 39.56 -25.13
CA ARG A 814 26.33 39.09 -24.78
C ARG A 814 25.35 39.12 -25.94
N LEU A 815 25.68 39.84 -27.02
CA LEU A 815 25.00 39.80 -28.30
C LEU A 815 25.99 39.31 -29.36
N PRO A 816 25.56 38.44 -30.30
CA PRO A 816 26.39 38.13 -31.46
C PRO A 816 26.71 39.42 -32.23
N ILE A 817 27.89 39.47 -32.86
CA ILE A 817 28.28 40.58 -33.74
C ILE A 817 27.27 40.61 -34.89
N VAL A 818 26.26 41.47 -34.77
CA VAL A 818 25.29 41.70 -35.84
C VAL A 818 26.07 42.30 -37.00
N ALA A 819 26.04 41.64 -38.15
CA ALA A 819 26.62 42.13 -39.39
C ALA A 819 25.82 43.34 -39.90
N ALA A 820 25.95 44.48 -39.21
CA ALA A 820 25.40 45.78 -39.60
C ALA A 820 26.23 46.94 -39.02
N VAL A 821 27.55 46.75 -38.86
CA VAL A 821 28.51 47.87 -38.88
C VAL A 821 29.15 47.89 -40.27
N SER A 822 28.33 48.12 -41.29
CA SER A 822 28.76 48.37 -42.67
C SER A 822 27.92 49.46 -43.31
N ARG A 823 27.88 50.63 -42.65
CA ARG A 823 27.65 51.92 -43.29
C ARG A 823 28.55 52.97 -42.65
N GLN A 824 29.82 52.95 -43.07
CA GLN A 824 30.61 54.16 -43.28
C GLN A 824 31.21 54.06 -44.68
#